data_AF-A0A1B3SKJ4-F1
#
_entry.id   AF-A0A1B3SKJ4-F1
#
_cell.length_a   1.000
_cell.length_b   1.000
_cell.length_c   1.000
_cell.angle_alpha   90.00
_cell.angle_beta   90.00
_cell.angle_gamma   90.00
#
_symmetry.space_group_name_H-M   'P 1'
#
loop_
_entity.id
_entity.type
_entity.pdbx_description
1 polymer ?
#
loop_
_entity_poly.entity_id
_entity_poly.type
_entity_poly.pdbx_seq_one_letter_code
_entity_poly.pdbx_strand_id
1 'polypeptide(L)'
;MSNKLKKLLSLKIGFAATLVVSSFSISCGFSIDKILNREWNSKTYVATYQYAVTSWNTAYTFQATNYNILANTNANPLGVDEYGRTFGDIFESGKKDSTYVGEHNEDFTEWTYQIRDEAKWSSWDGTNVFSITTDDFDTTAEFVMRSSITNSEITNLWNTFIKGAEGLNKYLIDNENASWSDAKNNNHDFGLILDKSSKTVKFKLRKSVPYFESLLCFGAFAPIHLDSRKNMANITNFKEAYYSGAFLPKEIKNQDEMILEKSQSYWFKDMVSIDKIKYLYIISKPTPSTERELFEAGNSSGFVINNKDDQGWNRYIGSDINKPTFDHTYDTPTIDSVASSALYFNLYNSTIDDSDNIEKQRAIKASKLLQNKYARAWISTKIDRSVFLKYYTDKFDNNQPTSQMIRNTYTAAKVGVDKNNKDYTKYIEDEVKNIVGTEKANEVDLSAGVDAYKDKTQLYTDKTDQQILSDLKKYMVQEKIINSENEKFNLQVLLNPEDIATLNPRAINMYDRFNEIDGNPIQIKVKENVTTADEYLSLWTQGKFDLCNGNWWPDYADPATFLNTLTINGDASTRTGTAKLFQYNTKDNHYYVKDFLKTSISDDFARKYEKYNNEIIKADQTQVDLKNRYTEFAKQEASYLYKDFLALPFYIKAAPKSYYIGYVIPYTASYAFTYGVSGLKDFSKVLSNKLVSYEESETQRQRVEDYKKLILNDKNMKKEDSEDRNYILFK
;
A
#
# COMPACT_ATOMS: atom_id res chain seq x y z
N MET A 1 15.39 13.77 -37.96
CA MET A 1 13.92 13.57 -38.02
C MET A 1 13.66 12.11 -38.37
N SER A 2 12.60 11.51 -37.81
CA SER A 2 12.25 10.08 -37.84
C SER A 2 13.06 9.16 -36.89
N ASN A 3 12.57 9.09 -35.64
CA ASN A 3 12.68 7.94 -34.71
C ASN A 3 11.85 8.20 -33.43
N LYS A 4 11.40 9.45 -33.21
CA LYS A 4 10.45 9.82 -32.14
C LYS A 4 8.98 9.47 -32.42
N LEU A 5 8.62 9.03 -33.64
CA LEU A 5 7.23 8.72 -34.02
C LEU A 5 6.81 7.26 -33.80
N LYS A 6 7.71 6.36 -33.42
CA LYS A 6 7.36 4.96 -33.06
C LYS A 6 6.88 4.81 -31.61
N LYS A 7 6.89 5.88 -30.81
CA LYS A 7 6.56 5.89 -29.37
C LYS A 7 5.07 6.09 -29.03
N LEU A 8 4.17 6.08 -30.02
CA LEU A 8 2.75 6.45 -29.83
C LEU A 8 1.74 5.46 -30.42
N LEU A 9 2.14 4.25 -30.83
CA LEU A 9 1.28 3.37 -31.65
C LEU A 9 1.22 1.88 -31.24
N SER A 10 1.56 1.51 -30.00
CA SER A 10 1.42 0.11 -29.52
C SER A 10 0.38 -0.10 -28.41
N LEU A 11 -0.60 0.80 -28.25
CA LEU A 11 -1.78 0.57 -27.41
C LEU A 11 -3.03 1.10 -28.13
N LYS A 12 -3.36 0.48 -29.27
CA LYS A 12 -4.70 0.54 -29.84
C LYS A 12 -5.14 -0.86 -30.21
N ILE A 13 -5.40 -1.65 -29.19
CA ILE A 13 -6.36 -2.74 -29.30
C ILE A 13 -7.60 -2.26 -28.56
N GLY A 14 -8.42 -1.48 -29.28
CA GLY A 14 -9.81 -1.28 -28.89
C GLY A 14 -10.56 -2.57 -29.21
N PHE A 15 -10.59 -3.51 -28.28
CA PHE A 15 -11.63 -4.53 -28.30
C PHE A 15 -12.85 -3.93 -27.62
N ALA A 16 -13.91 -3.73 -28.40
CA ALA A 16 -15.26 -3.65 -27.89
C ALA A 16 -15.54 -4.98 -27.16
N ALA A 17 -15.28 -5.00 -25.85
CA ALA A 17 -15.63 -6.13 -25.01
C ALA A 17 -17.16 -6.14 -24.87
N THR A 18 -17.81 -7.04 -25.59
CA THR A 18 -19.09 -7.58 -25.14
C THR A 18 -18.88 -8.06 -23.71
N LEU A 19 -19.45 -7.32 -22.75
CA LEU A 19 -19.55 -7.72 -21.35
C LEU A 19 -20.18 -9.11 -21.32
N VAL A 20 -19.35 -10.15 -21.18
CA VAL A 20 -19.84 -11.42 -20.67
C VAL A 20 -20.06 -11.16 -19.19
N VAL A 21 -21.23 -10.62 -18.88
CA VAL A 21 -21.78 -10.68 -17.54
C VAL A 21 -21.85 -12.16 -17.24
N SER A 22 -20.99 -12.66 -16.36
CA SER A 22 -21.22 -13.92 -15.68
C SER A 22 -22.52 -13.73 -14.92
N SER A 23 -23.62 -14.05 -15.59
CA SER A 23 -24.95 -14.09 -15.03
C SER A 23 -24.93 -15.27 -14.08
N PHE A 24 -24.45 -15.03 -12.86
CA PHE A 24 -24.72 -15.93 -11.75
C PHE A 24 -26.24 -15.94 -11.61
N SER A 25 -26.87 -16.93 -12.25
CA SER A 25 -28.30 -17.09 -12.23
C SER A 25 -28.70 -17.38 -10.79
N ILE A 26 -29.19 -16.38 -10.08
CA ILE A 26 -29.85 -16.52 -8.78
C ILE A 26 -31.22 -17.15 -9.04
N SER A 27 -31.21 -18.41 -9.47
CA SER A 27 -32.41 -19.20 -9.81
C SER A 27 -32.98 -19.92 -8.58
N CYS A 28 -32.26 -19.90 -7.45
CA CYS A 28 -32.75 -20.46 -6.18
C CYS A 28 -32.99 -19.36 -5.16
N GLY A 29 -34.23 -19.23 -4.69
CA GLY A 29 -34.57 -18.31 -3.60
C GLY A 29 -33.68 -18.54 -2.37
N PHE A 30 -33.30 -17.43 -1.71
CA PHE A 30 -32.52 -17.40 -0.49
C PHE A 30 -33.16 -18.26 0.61
N SER A 31 -32.34 -19.03 1.33
CA SER A 31 -32.75 -19.84 2.47
C SER A 31 -31.54 -20.06 3.40
N ILE A 32 -31.69 -19.69 4.68
CA ILE A 32 -30.69 -19.95 5.72
C ILE A 32 -30.44 -21.45 5.85
N ASP A 33 -31.48 -22.28 5.81
CA ASP A 33 -31.33 -23.74 5.87
C ASP A 33 -30.49 -24.27 4.72
N LYS A 34 -30.64 -23.74 3.49
CA LYS A 34 -29.79 -24.13 2.36
C LYS A 34 -28.32 -23.74 2.58
N ILE A 35 -28.06 -22.59 3.20
CA ILE A 35 -26.70 -22.14 3.51
C ILE A 35 -26.08 -23.03 4.59
N LEU A 36 -26.81 -23.31 5.68
CA LEU A 36 -26.36 -24.16 6.78
C LEU A 36 -26.10 -25.60 6.37
N ASN A 37 -26.96 -26.16 5.51
CA ASN A 37 -26.84 -27.55 5.07
C ASN A 37 -25.85 -27.75 3.92
N ARG A 38 -25.36 -26.67 3.29
CA ARG A 38 -24.38 -26.75 2.20
C ARG A 38 -23.09 -27.38 2.70
N GLU A 39 -22.57 -28.32 1.92
CA GLU A 39 -21.22 -28.84 2.10
C GLU A 39 -20.27 -28.15 1.14
N TRP A 40 -19.12 -27.74 1.66
CA TRP A 40 -18.05 -27.12 0.89
C TRP A 40 -16.90 -28.09 0.71
N ASN A 41 -16.26 -28.05 -0.46
CA ASN A 41 -15.03 -28.77 -0.67
C ASN A 41 -13.90 -28.06 0.07
N SER A 42 -13.46 -28.60 1.20
CA SER A 42 -12.39 -28.04 2.04
C SER A 42 -11.02 -27.98 1.36
N LYS A 43 -10.87 -28.55 0.15
CA LYS A 43 -9.66 -28.47 -0.67
C LYS A 43 -9.68 -27.35 -1.71
N THR A 44 -10.80 -26.64 -1.86
CA THR A 44 -10.95 -25.56 -2.84
C THR A 44 -11.33 -24.25 -2.15
N TYR A 45 -10.44 -23.27 -2.22
CA TYR A 45 -10.71 -21.90 -1.77
C TYR A 45 -11.16 -21.05 -2.96
N VAL A 46 -12.31 -20.39 -2.84
CA VAL A 46 -12.86 -19.51 -3.86
C VAL A 46 -12.93 -18.09 -3.32
N ALA A 47 -12.11 -17.22 -3.90
CA ALA A 47 -12.01 -15.80 -3.57
C ALA A 47 -12.40 -14.95 -4.79
N THR A 48 -12.43 -13.63 -4.62
CA THR A 48 -12.79 -12.67 -5.66
C THR A 48 -11.60 -11.82 -6.07
N TYR A 49 -11.61 -11.30 -7.29
CA TYR A 49 -10.63 -10.32 -7.76
C TYR A 49 -11.27 -9.33 -8.74
N GLN A 50 -10.66 -8.16 -8.90
CA GLN A 50 -11.16 -7.08 -9.77
C GLN A 50 -10.15 -6.63 -10.83
N TYR A 51 -8.85 -6.89 -10.61
CA TYR A 51 -7.78 -6.43 -11.48
C TYR A 51 -6.96 -7.62 -11.95
N ALA A 52 -6.69 -7.68 -13.26
CA ALA A 52 -5.79 -8.69 -13.81
C ALA A 52 -4.36 -8.47 -13.30
N VAL A 53 -3.60 -9.56 -13.19
CA VAL A 53 -2.16 -9.50 -12.89
C VAL A 53 -1.44 -8.87 -14.08
N THR A 54 -0.74 -7.77 -13.83
CA THR A 54 0.00 -7.04 -14.86
C THR A 54 1.47 -7.44 -14.95
N SER A 55 1.96 -8.18 -13.95
CA SER A 55 3.32 -8.73 -13.92
C SER A 55 3.40 -10.01 -13.07
N TRP A 56 4.10 -11.02 -13.59
CA TRP A 56 4.47 -12.27 -12.91
C TRP A 56 5.90 -12.25 -12.37
N ASN A 57 6.52 -11.08 -12.31
CA ASN A 57 7.90 -10.89 -11.85
C ASN A 57 7.94 -10.00 -10.61
N THR A 58 8.31 -10.56 -9.46
CA THR A 58 8.40 -9.83 -8.17
C THR A 58 9.46 -8.72 -8.19
N ALA A 59 10.48 -8.81 -9.05
CA ALA A 59 11.49 -7.76 -9.22
C ALA A 59 11.01 -6.58 -10.09
N TYR A 60 9.84 -6.71 -10.72
CA TYR A 60 9.27 -5.66 -11.58
C TYR A 60 8.31 -4.74 -10.83
N THR A 61 7.43 -5.28 -9.98
CA THR A 61 6.28 -4.53 -9.44
C THR A 61 6.24 -4.45 -7.91
N PHE A 62 5.69 -3.36 -7.38
CA PHE A 62 5.25 -3.26 -5.97
C PHE A 62 3.73 -3.23 -5.80
N GLN A 63 2.95 -3.30 -6.88
CA GLN A 63 1.51 -3.06 -6.84
C GLN A 63 0.78 -4.12 -5.99
N ALA A 64 -0.02 -3.67 -5.02
CA ALA A 64 -0.81 -4.55 -4.15
C ALA A 64 -1.75 -5.49 -4.93
N THR A 65 -2.31 -5.02 -6.05
CA THR A 65 -3.15 -5.82 -6.94
C THR A 65 -2.43 -7.04 -7.52
N ASN A 66 -1.14 -6.90 -7.87
CA ASN A 66 -0.32 -8.02 -8.30
C ASN A 66 0.00 -8.95 -7.11
N TYR A 67 0.36 -8.38 -5.95
CA TYR A 67 0.73 -9.17 -4.77
C TYR A 67 -0.41 -9.98 -4.14
N ASN A 68 -1.68 -9.63 -4.38
CA ASN A 68 -2.81 -10.49 -4.04
C ASN A 68 -2.67 -11.91 -4.65
N ILE A 69 -1.98 -12.01 -5.78
CA ILE A 69 -1.70 -13.27 -6.47
C ILE A 69 -0.23 -13.70 -6.26
N LEU A 70 0.73 -12.79 -6.44
CA LEU A 70 2.16 -13.13 -6.35
C LEU A 70 2.59 -13.66 -4.98
N ALA A 71 1.96 -13.21 -3.89
CA ALA A 71 2.24 -13.74 -2.55
C ALA A 71 1.95 -15.25 -2.43
N ASN A 72 1.09 -15.79 -3.30
CA ASN A 72 0.72 -17.20 -3.33
C ASN A 72 1.54 -18.01 -4.34
N THR A 73 2.11 -17.36 -5.37
CA THR A 73 2.88 -18.03 -6.43
C THR A 73 4.40 -17.93 -6.25
N ASN A 74 4.87 -16.98 -5.44
CA ASN A 74 6.28 -16.75 -5.18
C ASN A 74 6.53 -16.74 -3.68
N ALA A 75 7.53 -17.51 -3.24
CA ALA A 75 8.05 -17.43 -1.89
C ALA A 75 8.89 -16.16 -1.73
N ASN A 76 8.85 -15.58 -0.53
CA ASN A 76 9.71 -14.44 -0.19
C ASN A 76 10.97 -14.94 0.51
N PRO A 77 11.99 -14.09 0.74
CA PRO A 77 13.12 -14.48 1.57
C PRO A 77 12.66 -14.89 2.98
N LEU A 78 11.82 -14.07 3.61
CA LEU A 78 11.23 -14.29 4.93
C LEU A 78 9.68 -14.19 4.90
N GLY A 79 9.03 -14.62 5.97
CA GLY A 79 7.59 -14.49 6.20
C GLY A 79 7.25 -14.21 7.65
N VAL A 80 5.99 -13.88 7.92
CA VAL A 80 5.45 -13.62 9.26
C VAL A 80 4.24 -14.51 9.51
N ASP A 81 4.23 -15.19 10.65
CA ASP A 81 3.12 -16.05 11.06
C ASP A 81 1.98 -15.27 11.74
N GLU A 82 0.86 -15.94 12.08
CA GLU A 82 -0.31 -15.27 12.69
C GLU A 82 -0.04 -14.66 14.08
N TYR A 83 1.06 -15.05 14.74
CA TYR A 83 1.45 -14.51 16.04
C TYR A 83 2.38 -13.30 15.91
N GLY A 84 2.89 -13.01 14.70
CA GLY A 84 3.85 -11.94 14.43
C GLY A 84 5.31 -12.37 14.53
N ARG A 85 5.61 -13.68 14.51
CA ARG A 85 6.98 -14.19 14.50
C ARG A 85 7.50 -14.25 13.07
N THR A 86 8.69 -13.72 12.85
CA THR A 86 9.40 -13.83 11.57
C THR A 86 10.01 -15.23 11.42
N PHE A 87 9.81 -15.85 10.25
CA PHE A 87 10.41 -17.12 9.86
C PHE A 87 11.09 -17.00 8.49
N GLY A 88 12.03 -17.89 8.19
CA GLY A 88 12.65 -17.99 6.87
C GLY A 88 11.76 -18.77 5.90
N ASP A 89 11.49 -18.23 4.72
CA ASP A 89 10.73 -18.92 3.68
C ASP A 89 11.70 -19.53 2.66
N ILE A 90 12.33 -18.70 1.82
CA ILE A 90 13.49 -19.12 1.00
C ILE A 90 14.76 -19.27 1.84
N PHE A 91 14.95 -18.40 2.83
CA PHE A 91 16.04 -18.55 3.79
C PHE A 91 15.69 -19.57 4.87
N GLU A 92 16.69 -20.14 5.50
CA GLU A 92 16.53 -20.89 6.75
C GLU A 92 16.04 -19.99 7.87
N SER A 93 15.31 -20.53 8.85
CA SER A 93 14.68 -19.74 9.93
C SER A 93 15.64 -19.33 11.07
N GLY A 94 16.94 -19.51 10.86
CA GLY A 94 17.98 -19.08 11.79
C GLY A 94 18.08 -19.90 13.07
N LYS A 95 18.86 -19.39 14.03
CA LYS A 95 19.00 -20.02 15.36
C LYS A 95 17.74 -19.80 16.18
N LYS A 96 17.26 -20.85 16.84
CA LYS A 96 16.00 -20.83 17.60
C LYS A 96 16.04 -19.91 18.83
N ASP A 97 17.23 -19.63 19.36
CA ASP A 97 17.46 -18.71 20.47
C ASP A 97 17.62 -17.24 20.08
N SER A 98 17.51 -16.93 18.78
CA SER A 98 17.50 -15.58 18.25
C SER A 98 16.07 -15.11 17.95
N THR A 99 15.81 -13.83 18.21
CA THR A 99 14.59 -13.16 17.73
C THR A 99 14.63 -12.94 16.21
N TYR A 100 15.82 -12.75 15.65
CA TYR A 100 16.10 -12.60 14.22
C TYR A 100 16.34 -13.94 13.52
N VAL A 101 15.99 -14.00 12.24
CA VAL A 101 16.30 -15.11 11.33
C VAL A 101 17.76 -15.06 10.85
N GLY A 102 18.22 -13.89 10.39
CA GLY A 102 19.58 -13.68 9.90
C GLY A 102 20.58 -13.37 11.01
N GLU A 103 21.86 -13.55 10.70
CA GLU A 103 22.96 -13.08 11.55
C GLU A 103 23.31 -11.63 11.17
N HIS A 104 23.42 -10.74 12.16
CA HIS A 104 23.75 -9.34 11.94
C HIS A 104 24.93 -8.87 12.80
N ASN A 105 25.56 -7.77 12.40
CA ASN A 105 26.54 -7.08 13.23
C ASN A 105 25.87 -6.13 14.24
N GLU A 106 26.63 -5.63 15.22
CA GLU A 106 26.07 -4.84 16.34
C GLU A 106 25.31 -3.58 15.92
N ASP A 107 25.67 -2.97 14.79
CA ASP A 107 25.05 -1.73 14.29
C ASP A 107 23.95 -1.98 13.24
N PHE A 108 23.61 -3.24 12.95
CA PHE A 108 22.60 -3.63 11.97
C PHE A 108 22.85 -3.11 10.54
N THR A 109 24.12 -2.93 10.16
CA THR A 109 24.52 -2.54 8.80
C THR A 109 24.92 -3.72 7.93
N GLU A 110 25.13 -4.91 8.51
CA GLU A 110 25.37 -6.16 7.78
C GLU A 110 24.42 -7.25 8.25
N TRP A 111 23.83 -7.97 7.30
CA TRP A 111 22.94 -9.11 7.55
C TRP A 111 23.31 -10.29 6.67
N THR A 112 23.31 -11.50 7.24
CA THR A 112 23.74 -12.73 6.57
C THR A 112 22.66 -13.80 6.71
N TYR A 113 22.30 -14.43 5.59
CA TYR A 113 21.27 -15.45 5.52
C TYR A 113 21.74 -16.66 4.72
N GLN A 114 21.27 -17.83 5.13
CA GLN A 114 21.50 -19.10 4.46
C GLN A 114 20.30 -19.44 3.58
N ILE A 115 20.53 -19.74 2.29
CA ILE A 115 19.46 -20.26 1.42
C ILE A 115 19.19 -21.70 1.81
N ARG A 116 17.91 -22.01 1.99
CA ARG A 116 17.42 -23.34 2.33
C ARG A 116 17.67 -24.32 1.18
N ASP A 117 18.22 -25.50 1.47
CA ASP A 117 18.57 -26.50 0.44
C ASP A 117 17.35 -27.00 -0.35
N GLU A 118 16.19 -26.97 0.30
CA GLU A 118 14.92 -27.45 -0.23
C GLU A 118 14.12 -26.36 -0.97
N ALA A 119 14.59 -25.11 -0.96
CA ALA A 119 13.98 -24.02 -1.71
C ALA A 119 14.14 -24.28 -3.22
N LYS A 120 13.02 -24.36 -3.94
CA LYS A 120 12.99 -24.76 -5.36
C LYS A 120 12.11 -23.85 -6.20
N TRP A 121 12.54 -23.67 -7.45
CA TRP A 121 11.73 -23.17 -8.55
C TRP A 121 10.92 -24.30 -9.20
N SER A 122 9.82 -23.92 -9.86
CA SER A 122 9.07 -24.76 -10.79
C SER A 122 8.46 -23.89 -11.90
N SER A 123 8.32 -24.44 -13.10
CA SER A 123 7.47 -23.82 -14.13
C SER A 123 5.98 -23.92 -13.75
N TRP A 124 5.13 -23.12 -14.42
CA TRP A 124 3.68 -23.09 -14.19
C TRP A 124 2.99 -24.49 -14.23
N ASP A 125 3.53 -25.43 -15.00
CA ASP A 125 3.00 -26.79 -15.14
C ASP A 125 3.47 -27.76 -14.05
N GLY A 126 4.48 -27.41 -13.26
CA GLY A 126 5.04 -28.24 -12.19
C GLY A 126 6.24 -29.11 -12.61
N THR A 127 6.74 -29.00 -13.85
CA THR A 127 7.73 -29.96 -14.40
C THR A 127 9.18 -29.56 -14.15
N ASN A 128 9.60 -28.37 -14.61
CA ASN A 128 11.00 -27.91 -14.54
C ASN A 128 11.35 -27.46 -13.12
N VAL A 129 11.63 -28.42 -12.23
CA VAL A 129 11.93 -28.19 -10.83
C VAL A 129 13.44 -28.19 -10.59
N PHE A 130 13.97 -27.11 -10.01
CA PHE A 130 15.39 -26.97 -9.68
C PHE A 130 15.58 -26.08 -8.45
N SER A 131 16.73 -26.19 -7.78
CA SER A 131 17.03 -25.44 -6.56
C SER A 131 17.18 -23.94 -6.82
N ILE A 132 16.71 -23.14 -5.85
CA ILE A 132 17.04 -21.72 -5.76
C ILE A 132 18.52 -21.59 -5.38
N THR A 133 19.23 -20.68 -6.04
CA THR A 133 20.67 -20.45 -5.80
C THR A 133 20.98 -18.99 -5.57
N THR A 134 22.20 -18.69 -5.13
CA THR A 134 22.67 -17.30 -5.03
C THR A 134 22.67 -16.57 -6.38
N ASP A 135 22.75 -17.29 -7.51
CA ASP A 135 22.71 -16.68 -8.85
C ASP A 135 21.33 -16.08 -9.17
N ASP A 136 20.24 -16.55 -8.53
CA ASP A 136 18.91 -15.97 -8.68
C ASP A 136 18.80 -14.62 -7.93
N PHE A 137 19.49 -14.48 -6.80
CA PHE A 137 19.64 -13.18 -6.11
C PHE A 137 20.49 -12.20 -6.94
N ASP A 138 21.57 -12.66 -7.56
CA ASP A 138 22.36 -11.84 -8.49
C ASP A 138 21.55 -11.40 -9.72
N THR A 139 20.68 -12.28 -10.23
CA THR A 139 19.77 -11.98 -11.35
C THR A 139 18.77 -10.90 -10.96
N THR A 140 18.23 -10.98 -9.74
CA THR A 140 17.31 -9.97 -9.18
C THR A 140 18.00 -8.62 -9.08
N ALA A 141 19.21 -8.58 -8.51
CA ALA A 141 19.99 -7.36 -8.40
C ALA A 141 20.25 -6.72 -9.77
N GLU A 142 20.65 -7.51 -10.77
CA GLU A 142 20.86 -7.01 -12.12
C GLU A 142 19.55 -6.45 -12.72
N PHE A 143 18.43 -7.17 -12.58
CA PHE A 143 17.14 -6.73 -13.08
C PHE A 143 16.73 -5.37 -12.48
N VAL A 144 16.84 -5.23 -11.16
CA VAL A 144 16.43 -4.02 -10.46
C VAL A 144 17.38 -2.84 -10.74
N MET A 145 18.67 -3.10 -10.83
CA MET A 145 19.68 -2.05 -11.10
C MET A 145 19.69 -1.60 -12.57
N ARG A 146 19.17 -2.40 -13.50
CA ARG A 146 18.93 -2.00 -14.90
C ARG A 146 17.60 -1.25 -15.09
N SER A 147 17.25 -0.35 -14.17
CA SER A 147 15.93 0.28 -14.13
C SER A 147 15.54 1.05 -15.38
N SER A 148 16.49 1.61 -16.14
CA SER A 148 16.23 2.28 -17.44
C SER A 148 15.73 1.33 -18.53
N ILE A 149 16.04 0.04 -18.41
CA ILE A 149 15.63 -1.02 -19.35
C ILE A 149 14.41 -1.75 -18.79
N THR A 150 14.49 -2.16 -17.52
CA THR A 150 13.51 -3.05 -16.90
C THR A 150 12.27 -2.31 -16.42
N ASN A 151 12.36 -1.00 -16.15
CA ASN A 151 11.32 -0.20 -15.50
C ASN A 151 10.86 -0.79 -14.16
N SER A 152 11.78 -1.42 -13.41
CA SER A 152 11.48 -1.97 -12.09
C SER A 152 10.93 -0.87 -11.16
N GLU A 153 9.74 -1.11 -10.61
CA GLU A 153 9.07 -0.20 -9.69
C GLU A 153 9.73 -0.22 -8.29
N ILE A 154 10.59 -1.21 -7.98
CA ILE A 154 11.21 -1.42 -6.66
C ILE A 154 12.66 -0.92 -6.56
N THR A 155 13.21 -0.31 -7.62
CA THR A 155 14.60 0.19 -7.64
C THR A 155 14.90 1.15 -6.50
N ASN A 156 13.94 1.98 -6.09
CA ASN A 156 14.11 2.94 -4.99
C ASN A 156 14.40 2.25 -3.65
N LEU A 157 13.77 1.11 -3.36
CA LEU A 157 14.03 0.34 -2.14
C LEU A 157 15.49 -0.14 -2.12
N TRP A 158 15.98 -0.68 -3.24
CA TRP A 158 17.38 -1.10 -3.35
C TRP A 158 18.34 0.08 -3.20
N ASN A 159 18.08 1.19 -3.88
CA ASN A 159 18.91 2.41 -3.79
C ASN A 159 18.98 2.98 -2.36
N THR A 160 17.87 2.88 -1.62
CA THR A 160 17.75 3.38 -0.24
C THR A 160 18.50 2.51 0.77
N PHE A 161 18.44 1.18 0.62
CA PHE A 161 18.92 0.26 1.65
C PHE A 161 20.28 -0.36 1.33
N ILE A 162 20.52 -0.80 0.09
CA ILE A 162 21.72 -1.58 -0.25
C ILE A 162 22.89 -0.65 -0.53
N LYS A 163 24.03 -0.92 0.12
CA LYS A 163 25.25 -0.14 -0.07
C LYS A 163 25.67 -0.14 -1.54
N GLY A 164 26.04 1.03 -2.07
CA GLY A 164 26.46 1.19 -3.47
C GLY A 164 25.37 1.02 -4.55
N ALA A 165 24.13 0.62 -4.22
CA ALA A 165 23.09 0.33 -5.22
C ALA A 165 22.71 1.54 -6.10
N GLU A 166 22.52 2.71 -5.49
CA GLU A 166 22.19 3.94 -6.24
C GLU A 166 23.30 4.32 -7.24
N GLY A 167 24.57 4.19 -6.84
CA GLY A 167 25.71 4.43 -7.73
C GLY A 167 25.75 3.45 -8.90
N LEU A 168 25.49 2.17 -8.62
CA LEU A 168 25.41 1.12 -9.65
C LEU A 168 24.27 1.36 -10.63
N ASN A 169 23.09 1.70 -10.10
CA ASN A 169 21.92 2.00 -10.91
C ASN A 169 22.18 3.21 -11.82
N LYS A 170 22.74 4.30 -11.28
CA LYS A 170 23.13 5.48 -12.08
C LYS A 170 24.14 5.12 -13.17
N TYR A 171 25.17 4.35 -12.82
CA TYR A 171 26.17 3.89 -13.80
C TYR A 171 25.52 3.11 -14.96
N LEU A 172 24.59 2.20 -14.66
CA LEU A 172 23.89 1.39 -15.66
C LEU A 172 22.89 2.20 -16.50
N ILE A 173 22.32 3.28 -15.95
CA ILE A 173 21.53 4.24 -16.72
C ILE A 173 22.41 4.94 -17.77
N ASP A 174 23.60 5.37 -17.37
CA ASP A 174 24.53 6.08 -18.25
C ASP A 174 25.27 5.12 -19.22
N ASN A 175 25.35 3.83 -18.89
CA ASN A 175 26.08 2.80 -19.63
C ASN A 175 25.21 1.54 -19.87
N GLU A 176 24.08 1.71 -20.54
CA GLU A 176 23.04 0.67 -20.74
C GLU A 176 23.60 -0.69 -21.21
N ASN A 177 24.61 -0.67 -22.09
CA ASN A 177 25.22 -1.85 -22.70
C ASN A 177 26.37 -2.48 -21.87
N ALA A 178 26.73 -1.90 -20.72
CA ALA A 178 27.78 -2.47 -19.88
C ALA A 178 27.39 -3.88 -19.42
N SER A 179 28.37 -4.80 -19.42
CA SER A 179 28.15 -6.13 -18.85
C SER A 179 27.91 -6.02 -17.34
N TRP A 180 27.14 -6.94 -16.77
CA TRP A 180 26.88 -6.94 -15.32
C TRP A 180 28.17 -7.06 -14.50
N SER A 181 29.11 -7.88 -14.98
CA SER A 181 30.41 -8.02 -14.34
C SER A 181 31.19 -6.71 -14.35
N ASP A 182 31.22 -5.99 -15.47
CA ASP A 182 31.93 -4.72 -15.57
C ASP A 182 31.28 -3.63 -14.70
N ALA A 183 29.94 -3.62 -14.62
CA ALA A 183 29.22 -2.68 -13.77
C ALA A 183 29.53 -2.91 -12.28
N LYS A 184 29.50 -4.17 -11.82
CA LYS A 184 29.91 -4.54 -10.45
C LYS A 184 31.38 -4.23 -10.18
N ASN A 185 32.26 -4.46 -11.16
CA ASN A 185 33.67 -4.12 -11.03
C ASN A 185 33.90 -2.59 -10.96
N ASN A 186 33.11 -1.78 -11.67
CA ASN A 186 33.18 -0.32 -11.54
C ASN A 186 32.64 0.18 -10.18
N ASN A 187 31.74 -0.58 -9.55
CA ASN A 187 31.13 -0.22 -8.27
C ASN A 187 31.48 -1.23 -7.17
N HIS A 188 32.75 -1.21 -6.73
CA HIS A 188 33.32 -2.12 -5.73
C HIS A 188 32.61 -2.14 -4.36
N ASP A 189 31.71 -1.18 -4.09
CA ASP A 189 30.99 -1.06 -2.82
C ASP A 189 29.53 -1.57 -2.90
N PHE A 190 29.17 -2.32 -3.96
CA PHE A 190 27.84 -2.91 -4.06
C PHE A 190 27.62 -3.95 -2.94
N GLY A 191 26.58 -3.72 -2.14
CA GLY A 191 26.37 -4.38 -0.86
C GLY A 191 25.75 -5.77 -0.91
N LEU A 192 25.52 -6.37 -2.08
CA LEU A 192 25.05 -7.75 -2.17
C LEU A 192 26.25 -8.69 -2.37
N ILE A 193 26.55 -9.47 -1.33
CA ILE A 193 27.68 -10.41 -1.32
C ILE A 193 27.11 -11.83 -1.32
N LEU A 194 27.55 -12.63 -2.28
CA LEU A 194 27.01 -13.96 -2.56
C LEU A 194 28.12 -15.00 -2.46
N ASP A 195 27.92 -16.02 -1.65
CA ASP A 195 28.81 -17.18 -1.57
C ASP A 195 28.09 -18.43 -2.08
N LYS A 196 28.51 -18.89 -3.27
CA LYS A 196 27.93 -20.07 -3.93
C LYS A 196 28.20 -21.36 -3.16
N SER A 197 29.34 -21.44 -2.47
CA SER A 197 29.81 -22.68 -1.82
C SER A 197 29.02 -22.95 -0.54
N SER A 198 28.81 -21.91 0.27
CA SER A 198 27.99 -21.98 1.46
C SER A 198 26.51 -21.68 1.19
N LYS A 199 26.13 -21.25 -0.02
CA LYS A 199 24.78 -20.73 -0.36
C LYS A 199 24.31 -19.58 0.55
N THR A 200 25.25 -18.71 0.89
CA THR A 200 25.00 -17.56 1.77
C THR A 200 24.73 -16.29 0.97
N VAL A 201 23.76 -15.50 1.41
CA VAL A 201 23.47 -14.14 0.93
C VAL A 201 23.75 -13.16 2.06
N LYS A 202 24.70 -12.24 1.84
CA LYS A 202 25.02 -11.16 2.77
C LYS A 202 24.63 -9.81 2.16
N PHE A 203 23.91 -9.02 2.94
CA PHE A 203 23.53 -7.65 2.63
C PHE A 203 24.34 -6.67 3.48
N LYS A 204 25.09 -5.78 2.82
CA LYS A 204 25.66 -4.58 3.42
C LYS A 204 24.74 -3.41 3.12
N LEU A 205 24.36 -2.71 4.17
CA LEU A 205 23.36 -1.65 4.13
C LEU A 205 24.02 -0.27 4.18
N ARG A 206 23.32 0.75 3.68
CA ARG A 206 23.78 2.15 3.67
C ARG A 206 23.75 2.83 5.03
N LYS A 207 22.98 2.27 5.96
CA LYS A 207 22.61 2.81 7.27
C LYS A 207 22.28 1.64 8.20
N SER A 208 22.15 1.92 9.49
CA SER A 208 21.63 0.97 10.47
C SER A 208 20.16 0.66 10.17
N VAL A 209 19.79 -0.62 10.06
CA VAL A 209 18.42 -1.06 9.76
C VAL A 209 18.03 -2.25 10.66
N PRO A 210 17.73 -2.02 11.95
CA PRO A 210 17.35 -3.11 12.87
C PRO A 210 16.03 -3.81 12.50
N TYR A 211 15.26 -3.22 11.59
CA TYR A 211 14.01 -3.75 11.04
C TYR A 211 14.20 -4.41 9.66
N PHE A 212 15.43 -4.70 9.22
CA PHE A 212 15.71 -5.18 7.86
C PHE A 212 14.94 -6.45 7.48
N GLU A 213 14.70 -7.36 8.42
CA GLU A 213 13.91 -8.58 8.15
C GLU A 213 12.47 -8.30 7.73
N SER A 214 11.88 -7.18 8.17
CA SER A 214 10.55 -6.79 7.71
C SER A 214 10.52 -6.44 6.21
N LEU A 215 11.62 -5.90 5.65
CA LEU A 215 11.77 -5.69 4.20
C LEU A 215 11.86 -7.02 3.45
N LEU A 216 12.49 -8.01 4.04
CA LEU A 216 12.63 -9.35 3.46
C LEU A 216 11.33 -10.17 3.49
N CYS A 217 10.29 -9.67 4.18
CA CYS A 217 8.93 -10.18 4.11
C CYS A 217 8.14 -9.62 2.91
N PHE A 218 8.75 -8.72 2.14
CA PHE A 218 8.24 -8.20 0.88
C PHE A 218 9.00 -8.78 -0.32
N GLY A 219 8.36 -8.87 -1.48
CA GLY A 219 8.96 -9.47 -2.68
C GLY A 219 10.10 -8.65 -3.31
N ALA A 220 10.38 -7.44 -2.82
CA ALA A 220 11.41 -6.56 -3.39
C ALA A 220 12.83 -7.14 -3.37
N PHE A 221 13.13 -8.00 -2.41
CA PHE A 221 14.44 -8.67 -2.28
C PHE A 221 14.34 -10.19 -2.52
N ALA A 222 13.19 -10.66 -3.03
CA ALA A 222 13.02 -12.06 -3.40
C ALA A 222 13.83 -12.40 -4.65
N PRO A 223 14.45 -13.58 -4.72
CA PRO A 223 15.15 -14.01 -5.93
C PRO A 223 14.16 -14.21 -7.08
N ILE A 224 14.63 -14.00 -8.31
CA ILE A 224 13.92 -14.33 -9.55
C ILE A 224 14.77 -15.25 -10.40
N HIS A 225 14.13 -16.07 -11.21
CA HIS A 225 14.80 -16.86 -12.23
C HIS A 225 14.45 -16.36 -13.63
N LEU A 226 15.45 -16.26 -14.51
CA LEU A 226 15.31 -15.96 -15.92
C LEU A 226 16.13 -16.95 -16.74
N ASP A 227 15.53 -17.58 -17.74
CA ASP A 227 16.25 -18.49 -18.67
C ASP A 227 17.40 -17.76 -19.40
N SER A 228 17.25 -16.46 -19.62
CA SER A 228 18.25 -15.61 -20.25
C SER A 228 18.23 -14.19 -19.70
N ARG A 229 19.37 -13.75 -19.18
CA ARG A 229 19.60 -12.37 -18.73
C ARG A 229 19.64 -11.34 -19.86
N LYS A 230 19.55 -11.76 -21.13
CA LYS A 230 19.50 -10.83 -22.28
C LYS A 230 18.13 -10.17 -22.45
N ASN A 231 17.07 -10.75 -21.89
CA ASN A 231 15.69 -10.30 -22.07
C ASN A 231 15.05 -9.90 -20.73
N MET A 232 15.66 -8.94 -20.02
CA MET A 232 15.12 -8.43 -18.75
C MET A 232 13.97 -7.45 -19.01
N ALA A 233 12.73 -7.93 -18.92
CA ALA A 233 11.53 -7.14 -19.10
C ALA A 233 10.40 -7.59 -18.16
N ASN A 234 9.29 -6.87 -18.19
CA ASN A 234 8.06 -7.31 -17.53
C ASN A 234 7.58 -8.66 -18.11
N ILE A 235 7.19 -9.59 -17.24
CA ILE A 235 6.60 -10.88 -17.63
C ILE A 235 5.08 -10.78 -17.46
N THR A 236 4.33 -10.66 -18.55
CA THR A 236 2.86 -10.55 -18.52
C THR A 236 2.16 -11.89 -18.70
N ASN A 237 2.85 -12.86 -19.30
CA ASN A 237 2.36 -14.22 -19.49
C ASN A 237 2.89 -15.13 -18.38
N PHE A 238 2.00 -15.68 -17.57
CA PHE A 238 2.36 -16.57 -16.46
C PHE A 238 3.15 -17.81 -16.91
N LYS A 239 3.00 -18.25 -18.16
CA LYS A 239 3.70 -19.43 -18.68
C LYS A 239 5.20 -19.21 -18.89
N GLU A 240 5.65 -17.96 -18.89
CA GLU A 240 7.05 -17.56 -19.09
C GLU A 240 7.79 -17.31 -17.76
N ALA A 241 7.09 -17.42 -16.62
CA ALA A 241 7.68 -17.22 -15.30
C ALA A 241 8.00 -18.55 -14.60
N TYR A 242 8.83 -18.44 -13.55
CA TYR A 242 9.12 -19.51 -12.60
C TYR A 242 8.57 -19.14 -11.22
N TYR A 243 8.17 -20.18 -10.49
CA TYR A 243 7.41 -20.07 -9.27
C TYR A 243 8.07 -20.83 -8.13
N SER A 244 8.08 -20.22 -6.95
CA SER A 244 8.68 -20.77 -5.74
C SER A 244 7.68 -20.88 -4.59
N GLY A 245 6.47 -20.35 -4.76
CA GLY A 245 5.44 -20.29 -3.72
C GLY A 245 4.56 -21.53 -3.64
N ALA A 246 3.57 -21.44 -2.75
CA ALA A 246 2.66 -22.53 -2.39
C ALA A 246 1.72 -22.97 -3.52
N PHE A 247 1.48 -22.12 -4.53
CA PHE A 247 0.58 -22.42 -5.64
C PHE A 247 1.20 -22.06 -6.99
N LEU A 248 0.81 -22.78 -8.04
CA LEU A 248 1.19 -22.54 -9.43
C LEU A 248 -0.03 -22.03 -10.21
N PRO A 249 0.09 -20.98 -11.04
CA PRO A 249 -0.98 -20.58 -11.94
C PRO A 249 -1.21 -21.63 -13.02
N LYS A 250 -2.47 -22.03 -13.20
CA LYS A 250 -2.89 -23.04 -14.18
C LYS A 250 -3.74 -22.45 -15.29
N GLU A 251 -4.64 -21.55 -14.94
CA GLU A 251 -5.57 -20.97 -15.89
C GLU A 251 -5.84 -19.50 -15.55
N ILE A 252 -5.86 -18.66 -16.57
CA ILE A 252 -6.22 -17.24 -16.48
C ILE A 252 -7.16 -16.94 -17.63
N LYS A 253 -8.45 -16.82 -17.32
CA LYS A 253 -9.47 -16.34 -18.23
C LYS A 253 -9.72 -14.86 -17.92
N ASN A 254 -9.36 -13.99 -18.86
CA ASN A 254 -9.50 -12.55 -18.68
C ASN A 254 -10.94 -12.17 -18.34
N GLN A 255 -11.13 -11.38 -17.27
CA GLN A 255 -12.43 -10.91 -16.78
C GLN A 255 -13.46 -12.03 -16.48
N ASP A 256 -12.98 -13.22 -16.10
CA ASP A 256 -13.85 -14.35 -15.74
C ASP A 256 -13.32 -15.07 -14.49
N GLU A 257 -12.23 -15.82 -14.62
CA GLU A 257 -11.66 -16.59 -13.51
C GLU A 257 -10.15 -16.82 -13.65
N MET A 258 -9.48 -17.00 -12.52
CA MET A 258 -8.10 -17.46 -12.43
C MET A 258 -8.02 -18.67 -11.50
N ILE A 259 -7.22 -19.67 -11.88
CA ILE A 259 -7.03 -20.90 -11.12
C ILE A 259 -5.56 -21.06 -10.76
N LEU A 260 -5.29 -21.21 -9.47
CA LEU A 260 -4.01 -21.66 -8.93
C LEU A 260 -4.17 -23.06 -8.32
N GLU A 261 -3.14 -23.89 -8.45
CA GLU A 261 -3.11 -25.24 -7.87
C GLU A 261 -1.89 -25.43 -6.98
N LYS A 262 -2.02 -26.25 -5.93
CA LYS A 262 -0.96 -26.52 -4.96
C LYS A 262 0.34 -26.94 -5.63
N SER A 263 1.42 -26.27 -5.27
CA SER A 263 2.78 -26.57 -5.71
C SER A 263 3.37 -27.73 -4.92
N GLN A 264 3.81 -28.77 -5.63
CA GLN A 264 4.49 -29.92 -5.00
C GLN A 264 5.98 -29.67 -4.75
N SER A 265 6.53 -28.60 -5.32
CA SER A 265 7.92 -28.17 -5.13
C SER A 265 8.09 -27.17 -3.98
N TYR A 266 7.00 -26.63 -3.43
CA TYR A 266 7.08 -25.71 -2.30
C TYR A 266 7.58 -26.42 -1.04
N TRP A 267 8.46 -25.75 -0.29
CA TRP A 267 9.05 -26.30 0.92
C TRP A 267 8.00 -26.61 1.99
N PHE A 268 7.13 -25.65 2.33
CA PHE A 268 6.09 -25.83 3.33
C PHE A 268 4.81 -26.48 2.78
N LYS A 269 4.89 -27.29 1.70
CA LYS A 269 3.73 -27.93 1.09
C LYS A 269 2.90 -28.79 2.05
N ASP A 270 3.51 -29.33 3.10
CA ASP A 270 2.82 -30.17 4.09
C ASP A 270 1.90 -29.34 5.01
N MET A 271 2.15 -28.03 5.13
CA MET A 271 1.25 -27.09 5.80
C MET A 271 0.07 -26.68 4.91
N VAL A 272 0.21 -26.83 3.58
CA VAL A 272 -0.79 -26.38 2.60
C VAL A 272 -1.97 -27.34 2.57
N SER A 273 -3.09 -26.92 3.16
CA SER A 273 -4.30 -27.74 3.25
C SER A 273 -5.19 -27.65 2.00
N ILE A 274 -5.08 -26.55 1.23
CA ILE A 274 -5.85 -26.24 0.03
C ILE A 274 -5.14 -26.80 -1.21
N ASP A 275 -5.88 -27.49 -2.08
CA ASP A 275 -5.34 -28.01 -3.34
C ASP A 275 -5.55 -27.02 -4.50
N LYS A 276 -6.59 -26.19 -4.42
CA LYS A 276 -6.97 -25.24 -5.48
C LYS A 276 -7.46 -23.91 -4.94
N ILE A 277 -6.95 -22.81 -5.51
CA ILE A 277 -7.52 -21.47 -5.34
C ILE A 277 -8.19 -21.07 -6.65
N LYS A 278 -9.46 -20.67 -6.58
CA LYS A 278 -10.21 -20.09 -7.69
C LYS A 278 -10.49 -18.63 -7.38
N TYR A 279 -9.97 -17.72 -8.18
CA TYR A 279 -10.34 -16.31 -8.13
C TYR A 279 -11.44 -16.05 -9.15
N LEU A 280 -12.59 -15.56 -8.68
CA LEU A 280 -13.71 -15.13 -9.51
C LEU A 280 -13.62 -13.64 -9.80
N TYR A 281 -13.74 -13.27 -11.07
CA TYR A 281 -13.80 -11.87 -11.45
C TYR A 281 -15.13 -11.29 -10.97
N ILE A 282 -15.06 -10.25 -10.15
CA ILE A 282 -16.24 -9.45 -9.82
C ILE A 282 -16.46 -8.46 -10.97
N ILE A 283 -17.70 -8.41 -11.43
CA ILE A 283 -18.19 -7.51 -12.48
C ILE A 283 -17.72 -6.06 -12.21
N SER A 284 -17.41 -5.32 -13.28
CA SER A 284 -17.15 -3.89 -13.19
C SER A 284 -18.30 -3.16 -12.47
N LYS A 285 -17.95 -2.30 -11.50
CA LYS A 285 -18.87 -1.53 -10.65
C LYS A 285 -19.73 -2.41 -9.74
N PRO A 286 -19.11 -3.17 -8.82
CA PRO A 286 -19.86 -3.98 -7.87
C PRO A 286 -20.75 -3.12 -6.96
N THR A 287 -21.85 -3.72 -6.53
CA THR A 287 -22.72 -3.14 -5.51
C THR A 287 -22.30 -3.64 -4.14
N PRO A 288 -22.74 -3.00 -3.04
CA PRO A 288 -22.44 -3.48 -1.69
C PRO A 288 -22.83 -4.94 -1.42
N SER A 289 -23.85 -5.49 -2.11
CA SER A 289 -24.33 -6.87 -1.89
C SER A 289 -23.63 -7.94 -2.72
N THR A 290 -22.75 -7.56 -3.67
CA THR A 290 -22.23 -8.48 -4.69
C THR A 290 -21.54 -9.71 -4.09
N GLU A 291 -20.68 -9.56 -3.08
CA GLU A 291 -19.99 -10.71 -2.47
C GLU A 291 -20.93 -11.61 -1.66
N ARG A 292 -21.92 -11.02 -0.98
CA ARG A 292 -22.98 -11.78 -0.28
C ARG A 292 -23.76 -12.62 -1.28
N GLU A 293 -24.16 -12.05 -2.41
CA GLU A 293 -24.94 -12.76 -3.43
C GLU A 293 -24.16 -13.93 -4.03
N LEU A 294 -22.86 -13.75 -4.29
CA LEU A 294 -21.96 -14.84 -4.72
C LEU A 294 -21.92 -15.97 -3.69
N PHE A 295 -21.78 -15.63 -2.41
CA PHE A 295 -21.76 -16.61 -1.33
C PHE A 295 -23.11 -17.33 -1.17
N GLU A 296 -24.22 -16.59 -1.13
CA GLU A 296 -25.57 -17.13 -1.01
C GLU A 296 -25.88 -18.08 -2.18
N ALA A 297 -25.39 -17.78 -3.39
CA ALA A 297 -25.50 -18.63 -4.56
C ALA A 297 -24.58 -19.87 -4.55
N GLY A 298 -23.59 -19.93 -3.66
CA GLY A 298 -22.64 -21.05 -3.55
C GLY A 298 -21.42 -20.94 -4.45
N ASN A 299 -21.09 -19.72 -4.86
CA ASN A 299 -19.97 -19.47 -5.75
C ASN A 299 -18.69 -19.03 -5.03
N SER A 300 -18.74 -18.62 -3.75
CA SER A 300 -17.54 -18.23 -2.99
C SER A 300 -17.37 -19.00 -1.68
N SER A 301 -16.14 -19.11 -1.18
CA SER A 301 -15.83 -19.76 0.11
C SER A 301 -16.22 -18.92 1.33
N GLY A 302 -16.58 -17.66 1.12
CA GLY A 302 -16.97 -16.75 2.18
C GLY A 302 -16.99 -15.33 1.66
N PHE A 303 -17.38 -14.39 2.52
CA PHE A 303 -17.41 -12.97 2.22
C PHE A 303 -17.35 -12.15 3.51
N VAL A 304 -16.90 -10.90 3.38
CA VAL A 304 -17.04 -9.89 4.42
C VAL A 304 -18.32 -9.10 4.15
N ILE A 305 -19.15 -8.91 5.17
CA ILE A 305 -20.40 -8.15 5.02
C ILE A 305 -20.05 -6.67 4.83
N ASN A 306 -20.34 -6.13 3.65
CA ASN A 306 -20.13 -4.71 3.36
C ASN A 306 -21.01 -3.83 4.26
N ASN A 307 -20.47 -2.72 4.78
CA ASN A 307 -21.19 -1.80 5.68
C ASN A 307 -22.39 -1.08 5.05
N LYS A 308 -22.52 -1.13 3.72
CA LYS A 308 -23.66 -0.63 2.94
C LYS A 308 -24.57 -1.71 2.37
N ASP A 309 -24.33 -2.98 2.68
CA ASP A 309 -25.27 -4.06 2.37
C ASP A 309 -26.32 -4.18 3.48
N ASP A 310 -27.32 -3.30 3.45
CA ASP A 310 -28.37 -3.26 4.48
C ASP A 310 -29.11 -4.60 4.61
N GLN A 311 -29.28 -5.33 3.50
CA GLN A 311 -29.89 -6.65 3.51
C GLN A 311 -29.00 -7.69 4.21
N GLY A 312 -27.70 -7.70 3.91
CA GLY A 312 -26.73 -8.56 4.61
C GLY A 312 -26.66 -8.25 6.10
N TRP A 313 -26.61 -6.96 6.47
CA TRP A 313 -26.64 -6.51 7.86
C TRP A 313 -27.89 -6.98 8.60
N ASN A 314 -29.07 -6.77 8.02
CA ASN A 314 -30.33 -7.19 8.64
C ASN A 314 -30.45 -8.72 8.80
N ARG A 315 -29.90 -9.48 7.84
CA ARG A 315 -29.97 -10.95 7.85
C ARG A 315 -29.01 -11.58 8.87
N TYR A 316 -27.77 -11.09 8.91
CA TYR A 316 -26.70 -11.82 9.58
C TYR A 316 -26.23 -11.17 10.89
N ILE A 317 -26.33 -9.84 11.00
CA ILE A 317 -25.86 -9.10 12.18
C ILE A 317 -27.05 -8.68 13.04
N GLY A 318 -28.04 -8.01 12.45
CA GLY A 318 -29.18 -7.43 13.16
C GLY A 318 -28.82 -6.12 13.87
N SER A 319 -29.58 -5.77 14.91
CA SER A 319 -29.44 -4.48 15.61
C SER A 319 -28.32 -4.45 16.65
N ASP A 320 -27.91 -5.60 17.19
CA ASP A 320 -26.83 -5.69 18.18
C ASP A 320 -25.53 -6.12 17.49
N ILE A 321 -24.66 -5.16 17.25
CA ILE A 321 -23.34 -5.39 16.65
C ILE A 321 -22.41 -6.20 17.57
N ASN A 322 -22.74 -6.44 18.83
CA ASN A 322 -21.93 -7.30 19.68
C ASN A 322 -22.49 -8.73 19.73
N LYS A 323 -23.67 -8.96 19.18
CA LYS A 323 -24.33 -10.25 19.15
C LYS A 323 -25.03 -10.45 17.80
N PRO A 324 -24.28 -10.86 16.76
CA PRO A 324 -24.86 -11.15 15.44
C PRO A 324 -26.06 -12.10 15.53
N THR A 325 -27.07 -11.85 14.70
CA THR A 325 -28.31 -12.66 14.65
C THR A 325 -28.06 -14.05 14.09
N PHE A 326 -27.07 -14.19 13.20
CA PHE A 326 -26.65 -15.46 12.63
C PHE A 326 -25.40 -15.97 13.34
N ASP A 327 -25.51 -17.11 13.99
CA ASP A 327 -24.50 -17.78 14.82
C ASP A 327 -23.31 -18.37 14.03
N HIS A 328 -23.18 -18.01 12.75
CA HIS A 328 -22.03 -18.29 11.88
C HIS A 328 -21.39 -17.00 11.34
N THR A 329 -21.62 -15.89 12.03
CA THR A 329 -21.04 -14.58 11.71
C THR A 329 -20.03 -14.20 12.78
N TYR A 330 -18.80 -13.90 12.39
CA TYR A 330 -17.73 -13.54 13.33
C TYR A 330 -16.84 -12.42 12.79
N ASP A 331 -16.18 -11.71 13.70
CA ASP A 331 -15.20 -10.68 13.32
C ASP A 331 -13.89 -11.31 12.86
N THR A 332 -13.26 -10.72 11.85
CA THR A 332 -11.94 -11.12 11.38
C THR A 332 -11.04 -9.90 11.26
N PRO A 333 -9.74 -10.02 11.55
CA PRO A 333 -8.86 -8.90 11.32
C PRO A 333 -8.71 -8.60 9.83
N THR A 334 -8.64 -7.30 9.52
CA THR A 334 -8.33 -6.84 8.17
C THR A 334 -6.88 -6.41 8.08
N ILE A 335 -6.25 -6.80 6.98
CA ILE A 335 -4.90 -6.37 6.62
C ILE A 335 -4.86 -4.83 6.40
N ASP A 336 -5.97 -4.18 6.01
CA ASP A 336 -6.09 -2.72 5.90
C ASP A 336 -5.90 -1.97 7.23
N SER A 337 -5.86 -2.69 8.36
CA SER A 337 -5.68 -2.14 9.72
C SER A 337 -4.33 -1.45 9.95
N VAL A 338 -3.36 -1.65 9.05
CA VAL A 338 -2.06 -0.97 9.07
C VAL A 338 -1.83 -0.02 7.90
N ALA A 339 -2.83 0.15 7.05
CA ALA A 339 -2.79 1.12 5.98
C ALA A 339 -3.05 2.53 6.50
N SER A 340 -2.65 3.53 5.73
CA SER A 340 -3.11 4.89 5.92
C SER A 340 -3.37 5.56 4.57
N SER A 341 -4.45 6.33 4.51
CA SER A 341 -4.80 7.16 3.37
C SER A 341 -4.54 8.64 3.65
N ALA A 342 -4.10 9.36 2.63
CA ALA A 342 -4.04 10.81 2.62
C ALA A 342 -4.58 11.39 1.31
N LEU A 343 -5.23 12.55 1.39
CA LEU A 343 -5.53 13.36 0.21
C LEU A 343 -4.24 14.08 -0.21
N TYR A 344 -3.73 13.72 -1.38
CA TYR A 344 -2.56 14.35 -1.97
C TYR A 344 -2.96 15.60 -2.75
N PHE A 345 -2.22 16.68 -2.49
CA PHE A 345 -2.20 17.86 -3.36
C PHE A 345 -1.17 17.63 -4.45
N ASN A 346 -1.62 17.36 -5.68
CA ASN A 346 -0.71 17.18 -6.80
C ASN A 346 -0.20 18.55 -7.28
N LEU A 347 1.04 18.85 -6.94
CA LEU A 347 1.67 20.12 -7.25
C LEU A 347 2.06 20.24 -8.73
N TYR A 348 2.09 19.13 -9.46
CA TYR A 348 2.36 19.07 -10.89
C TYR A 348 1.40 18.11 -11.56
N ASN A 349 0.24 18.62 -11.98
CA ASN A 349 -0.66 17.84 -12.79
C ASN A 349 -0.03 17.60 -14.17
N SER A 350 0.32 16.36 -14.50
CA SER A 350 1.03 15.98 -15.72
C SER A 350 0.28 16.31 -17.02
N THR A 351 -0.99 16.73 -16.98
CA THR A 351 -1.67 17.36 -18.12
C THR A 351 -0.93 18.62 -18.60
N ILE A 352 -0.09 19.23 -17.77
CA ILE A 352 0.87 20.29 -18.16
C ILE A 352 1.77 19.85 -19.33
N ASP A 353 2.13 18.57 -19.38
CA ASP A 353 3.04 18.00 -20.39
C ASP A 353 2.32 17.72 -21.72
N ASP A 354 0.99 17.81 -21.77
CA ASP A 354 0.20 17.59 -22.98
C ASP A 354 0.38 18.76 -23.99
N SER A 355 -0.06 18.51 -25.23
CA SER A 355 -0.19 19.53 -26.28
C SER A 355 -1.01 20.72 -25.78
N ASP A 356 -0.68 21.93 -26.23
CA ASP A 356 -1.32 23.13 -25.73
C ASP A 356 -2.84 23.14 -25.95
N ASN A 357 -3.59 23.23 -24.85
CA ASN A 357 -5.05 23.20 -24.81
C ASN A 357 -5.56 23.83 -23.49
N ILE A 358 -6.89 23.95 -23.38
CA ILE A 358 -7.52 24.57 -22.19
C ILE A 358 -7.22 23.82 -20.88
N GLU A 359 -7.14 22.49 -20.93
CA GLU A 359 -6.86 21.66 -19.75
C GLU A 359 -5.43 21.82 -19.24
N LYS A 360 -4.46 22.00 -20.14
CA LYS A 360 -3.08 22.35 -19.78
C LYS A 360 -3.04 23.68 -19.04
N GLN A 361 -3.72 24.70 -19.55
CA GLN A 361 -3.76 26.02 -18.91
C GLN A 361 -4.45 25.96 -17.54
N ARG A 362 -5.50 25.15 -17.39
CA ARG A 362 -6.13 24.87 -16.09
C ARG A 362 -5.16 24.16 -15.14
N ALA A 363 -4.45 23.14 -15.60
CA ALA A 363 -3.47 22.39 -14.81
C ALA A 363 -2.32 23.28 -14.31
N ILE A 364 -1.81 24.20 -15.15
CA ILE A 364 -0.82 25.22 -14.74
C ILE A 364 -1.37 26.08 -13.59
N LYS A 365 -2.61 26.56 -13.72
CA LYS A 365 -3.26 27.39 -12.69
C LYS A 365 -3.49 26.61 -11.39
N ALA A 366 -3.86 25.33 -11.48
CA ALA A 366 -4.02 24.44 -10.32
C ALA A 366 -2.68 24.25 -9.59
N SER A 367 -1.59 23.97 -10.32
CA SER A 367 -0.23 23.86 -9.78
C SER A 367 0.23 25.15 -9.10
N LYS A 368 -0.14 26.33 -9.62
CA LYS A 368 0.14 27.62 -8.96
C LYS A 368 -0.69 27.78 -7.68
N LEU A 369 -1.99 27.53 -7.73
CA LEU A 369 -2.88 27.61 -6.58
C LEU A 369 -2.40 26.71 -5.43
N LEU A 370 -2.03 25.46 -5.74
CA LEU A 370 -1.61 24.47 -4.76
C LEU A 370 -0.22 24.74 -4.17
N GLN A 371 0.54 25.73 -4.63
CA GLN A 371 1.73 26.23 -3.91
C GLN A 371 1.34 27.05 -2.67
N ASN A 372 0.14 27.65 -2.66
CA ASN A 372 -0.32 28.50 -1.57
C ASN A 372 -0.74 27.69 -0.33
N LYS A 373 -0.08 27.94 0.81
CA LYS A 373 -0.39 27.23 2.07
C LYS A 373 -1.82 27.44 2.53
N TYR A 374 -2.42 28.61 2.29
CA TYR A 374 -3.77 28.92 2.73
C TYR A 374 -4.82 28.27 1.81
N ALA A 375 -4.52 28.05 0.53
CA ALA A 375 -5.36 27.22 -0.32
C ALA A 375 -5.45 25.78 0.22
N ARG A 376 -4.31 25.19 0.56
CA ARG A 376 -4.26 23.83 1.13
C ARG A 376 -4.86 23.77 2.53
N ALA A 377 -4.54 24.72 3.41
CA ALA A 377 -5.13 24.81 4.75
C ALA A 377 -6.65 24.96 4.70
N TRP A 378 -7.17 25.80 3.79
CA TRP A 378 -8.61 25.95 3.57
C TRP A 378 -9.26 24.63 3.15
N ILE A 379 -8.69 23.92 2.17
CA ILE A 379 -9.18 22.61 1.75
C ILE A 379 -9.14 21.62 2.93
N SER A 380 -8.00 21.52 3.63
CA SER A 380 -7.79 20.56 4.71
C SER A 380 -8.72 20.76 5.91
N THR A 381 -9.05 22.01 6.25
CA THR A 381 -9.86 22.35 7.44
C THR A 381 -11.34 22.48 7.15
N LYS A 382 -11.75 22.56 5.88
CA LYS A 382 -13.15 22.78 5.48
C LYS A 382 -13.80 21.57 4.81
N ILE A 383 -13.03 20.60 4.35
CA ILE A 383 -13.59 19.30 3.93
C ILE A 383 -14.10 18.53 5.15
N ASP A 384 -15.37 18.11 5.12
CA ASP A 384 -15.95 17.25 6.14
C ASP A 384 -15.64 15.77 5.84
N ARG A 385 -14.47 15.31 6.27
CA ARG A 385 -13.95 13.96 5.99
C ARG A 385 -14.95 12.86 6.36
N SER A 386 -15.71 13.06 7.43
CA SER A 386 -16.71 12.08 7.93
C SER A 386 -17.80 11.75 6.90
N VAL A 387 -18.13 12.66 5.97
CA VAL A 387 -19.13 12.40 4.92
C VAL A 387 -18.73 11.22 4.04
N PHE A 388 -17.46 11.18 3.65
CA PHE A 388 -16.89 10.09 2.88
C PHE A 388 -16.73 8.83 3.74
N LEU A 389 -16.17 8.99 4.94
CA LEU A 389 -15.76 7.86 5.79
C LEU A 389 -16.89 7.08 6.44
N LYS A 390 -18.06 7.71 6.55
CA LYS A 390 -19.31 7.04 6.92
C LYS A 390 -19.71 5.90 5.99
N TYR A 391 -19.12 5.82 4.78
CA TYR A 391 -19.18 4.59 3.99
C TYR A 391 -18.71 3.37 4.80
N TYR A 392 -17.59 3.50 5.51
CA TYR A 392 -16.96 2.45 6.30
C TYR A 392 -17.51 2.35 7.72
N THR A 393 -18.05 3.41 8.34
CA THR A 393 -18.39 3.37 9.78
C THR A 393 -19.81 3.70 10.20
N ASP A 394 -20.74 4.01 9.29
CA ASP A 394 -22.10 4.41 9.70
C ASP A 394 -22.76 3.42 10.69
N LYS A 395 -22.48 2.12 10.57
CA LYS A 395 -23.01 1.08 11.47
C LYS A 395 -22.36 1.04 12.86
N PHE A 396 -21.22 1.71 13.03
CA PHE A 396 -20.39 1.70 14.24
C PHE A 396 -20.35 3.07 14.95
N ASP A 397 -20.66 4.15 14.24
CA ASP A 397 -20.53 5.53 14.77
C ASP A 397 -21.60 5.90 15.81
N ASN A 398 -22.55 5.03 16.17
CA ASN A 398 -23.61 5.30 17.16
C ASN A 398 -24.35 6.63 16.91
N ASN A 399 -24.67 6.90 15.64
CA ASN A 399 -25.27 8.16 15.16
C ASN A 399 -24.43 9.43 15.39
N GLN A 400 -23.17 9.31 15.80
CA GLN A 400 -22.27 10.46 15.89
C GLN A 400 -21.98 11.04 14.50
N PRO A 401 -21.78 12.37 14.38
CA PRO A 401 -21.46 12.99 13.11
C PRO A 401 -20.06 12.62 12.61
N THR A 402 -19.15 12.28 13.53
CA THR A 402 -17.74 12.00 13.22
C THR A 402 -17.51 10.51 13.02
N SER A 403 -16.77 10.15 11.96
CA SER A 403 -16.41 8.77 11.67
C SER A 403 -15.23 8.28 12.51
N GLN A 404 -15.32 7.06 13.05
CA GLN A 404 -14.20 6.40 13.74
C GLN A 404 -12.99 6.08 12.83
N MET A 405 -13.14 6.13 11.50
CA MET A 405 -12.03 5.90 10.56
C MET A 405 -11.13 7.09 10.35
N ILE A 406 -11.47 8.27 10.88
CA ILE A 406 -10.59 9.42 10.75
C ILE A 406 -9.20 9.08 11.30
N ARG A 407 -8.18 9.40 10.51
CA ARG A 407 -6.78 9.37 10.91
C ARG A 407 -6.19 10.77 10.76
N ASN A 408 -5.39 11.15 11.73
CA ASN A 408 -4.79 12.48 11.84
C ASN A 408 -3.26 12.46 11.63
N THR A 409 -2.71 11.28 11.37
CA THR A 409 -1.32 11.05 11.02
C THR A 409 -1.28 10.36 9.66
N TYR A 410 -0.25 10.60 8.86
CA TYR A 410 -0.07 9.85 7.62
C TYR A 410 0.57 8.50 7.92
N THR A 411 1.59 8.47 8.77
CA THR A 411 2.14 7.21 9.28
C THR A 411 1.08 6.48 10.10
N ALA A 412 0.81 5.22 9.75
CA ALA A 412 -0.15 4.39 10.45
C ALA A 412 0.34 4.01 11.86
N ALA A 413 -0.61 3.84 12.78
CA ALA A 413 -0.32 3.39 14.14
C ALA A 413 0.34 2.01 14.12
N LYS A 414 1.18 1.73 15.12
CA LYS A 414 1.92 0.49 15.37
C LYS A 414 2.99 0.11 14.34
N VAL A 415 3.18 0.91 13.30
CA VAL A 415 4.25 0.68 12.31
C VAL A 415 5.63 0.94 12.90
N GLY A 416 5.74 1.91 13.80
CA GLY A 416 6.95 2.20 14.57
C GLY A 416 6.62 2.32 16.05
N VAL A 417 7.29 1.51 16.87
CA VAL A 417 7.15 1.51 18.33
C VAL A 417 8.55 1.51 18.94
N ASP A 418 8.81 2.42 19.86
CA ASP A 418 10.11 2.49 20.50
C ASP A 418 10.29 1.42 21.59
N LYS A 419 11.50 1.34 22.15
CA LYS A 419 11.85 0.39 23.23
C LYS A 419 11.02 0.54 24.52
N ASN A 420 10.30 1.65 24.70
CA ASN A 420 9.42 1.90 25.84
C ASN A 420 7.94 1.68 25.48
N ASN A 421 7.67 1.04 24.34
CA ASN A 421 6.33 0.80 23.82
C ASN A 421 5.54 2.08 23.47
N LYS A 422 6.24 3.20 23.21
CA LYS A 422 5.59 4.43 22.71
C LYS A 422 5.44 4.35 21.20
N ASP A 423 4.19 4.42 20.74
CA ASP A 423 3.83 4.46 19.33
C ASP A 423 4.31 5.76 18.67
N TYR A 424 4.84 5.65 17.45
CA TYR A 424 5.33 6.80 16.68
C TYR A 424 4.28 7.90 16.48
N THR A 425 2.98 7.57 16.36
CA THR A 425 1.90 8.56 16.24
C THR A 425 1.83 9.51 17.44
N LYS A 426 2.29 9.08 18.62
CA LYS A 426 2.36 9.94 19.81
C LYS A 426 3.52 10.92 19.76
N TYR A 427 4.61 10.60 19.06
CA TYR A 427 5.65 11.59 18.78
C TYR A 427 5.11 12.70 17.87
N ILE A 428 4.29 12.37 16.86
CA ILE A 428 3.66 13.37 16.00
C ILE A 428 2.74 14.27 16.80
N GLU A 429 1.91 13.72 17.69
CA GLU A 429 1.02 14.50 18.55
C GLU A 429 1.79 15.50 19.43
N ASP A 430 2.91 15.08 20.03
CA ASP A 430 3.77 15.96 20.81
C ASP A 430 4.32 17.12 19.95
N GLU A 431 4.75 16.83 18.72
CA GLU A 431 5.28 17.86 17.81
C GLU A 431 4.19 18.81 17.27
N VAL A 432 2.95 18.34 17.07
CA VAL A 432 1.84 19.23 16.72
C VAL A 432 1.49 20.16 17.88
N LYS A 433 1.54 19.67 19.12
CA LYS A 433 1.39 20.51 20.33
C LYS A 433 2.49 21.57 20.41
N ASN A 434 3.72 21.22 20.05
CA ASN A 434 4.82 22.19 19.94
C ASN A 434 4.58 23.25 18.86
N ILE A 435 4.00 22.86 17.70
CA ILE A 435 3.69 23.78 16.59
C ILE A 435 2.65 24.83 17.00
N VAL A 436 1.59 24.44 17.72
CA VAL A 436 0.52 25.38 18.13
C VAL A 436 0.88 26.20 19.37
N GLY A 437 1.94 25.82 20.08
CA GLY A 437 2.39 26.46 21.31
C GLY A 437 1.68 25.94 22.56
N THR A 438 2.32 26.14 23.72
CA THR A 438 1.90 25.59 25.01
C THR A 438 0.50 26.01 25.43
N GLU A 439 0.08 27.24 25.10
CA GLU A 439 -1.25 27.77 25.45
C GLU A 439 -2.38 27.04 24.73
N LYS A 440 -2.16 26.59 23.49
CA LYS A 440 -3.16 25.92 22.64
C LYS A 440 -2.98 24.40 22.56
N ALA A 441 -1.96 23.85 23.24
CA ALA A 441 -1.62 22.43 23.16
C ALA A 441 -2.77 21.49 23.58
N ASN A 442 -3.64 21.94 24.50
CA ASN A 442 -4.81 21.18 24.95
C ASN A 442 -5.93 21.09 23.89
N GLU A 443 -5.88 21.90 22.83
CA GLU A 443 -6.84 21.87 21.71
C GLU A 443 -6.45 20.85 20.63
N VAL A 444 -5.26 20.27 20.73
CA VAL A 444 -4.73 19.24 19.82
C VAL A 444 -5.08 17.86 20.34
N ASP A 445 -5.86 17.14 19.55
CA ASP A 445 -6.16 15.73 19.74
C ASP A 445 -6.05 15.01 18.40
N LEU A 446 -5.04 14.14 18.28
CA LEU A 446 -4.78 13.36 17.07
C LEU A 446 -5.36 11.95 17.16
N SER A 447 -6.14 11.62 18.19
CA SER A 447 -6.72 10.30 18.39
C SER A 447 -7.57 9.87 17.19
N ALA A 448 -7.60 8.55 16.94
CA ALA A 448 -8.45 7.97 15.91
C ALA A 448 -9.92 8.34 16.15
N GLY A 449 -10.64 8.70 15.08
CA GLY A 449 -12.04 9.10 15.17
C GLY A 449 -12.30 10.54 15.62
N VAL A 450 -11.26 11.33 15.88
CA VAL A 450 -11.36 12.78 16.11
C VAL A 450 -10.99 13.51 14.83
N ASP A 451 -11.76 14.50 14.40
CA ASP A 451 -11.36 15.35 13.28
C ASP A 451 -10.45 16.49 13.77
N ALA A 452 -9.13 16.28 13.70
CA ALA A 452 -8.16 17.28 14.14
C ALA A 452 -8.12 18.54 13.25
N TYR A 453 -8.72 18.52 12.06
CA TYR A 453 -8.63 19.62 11.09
C TYR A 453 -9.90 20.44 11.00
N LYS A 454 -11.07 19.79 11.05
CA LYS A 454 -12.36 20.41 10.77
C LYS A 454 -12.58 21.67 11.60
N ASP A 455 -12.71 22.79 10.90
CA ASP A 455 -12.92 24.14 11.45
C ASP A 455 -11.82 24.64 12.40
N LYS A 456 -10.63 24.02 12.39
CA LYS A 456 -9.46 24.42 13.19
C LYS A 456 -8.45 25.27 12.42
N THR A 457 -8.90 26.01 11.40
CA THR A 457 -8.06 26.92 10.60
C THR A 457 -7.22 27.85 11.45
N GLN A 458 -7.84 28.52 12.43
CA GLN A 458 -7.19 29.54 13.25
C GLN A 458 -6.18 28.94 14.23
N LEU A 459 -6.42 27.71 14.72
CA LEU A 459 -5.50 26.99 15.60
C LEU A 459 -4.13 26.82 14.94
N TYR A 460 -4.11 26.45 13.65
CA TYR A 460 -2.89 26.07 12.93
C TYR A 460 -2.28 27.18 12.07
N THR A 461 -3.05 28.25 11.75
CA THR A 461 -2.59 29.31 10.85
C THR A 461 -2.52 30.70 11.50
N ASP A 462 -3.05 30.85 12.71
CA ASP A 462 -3.27 32.12 13.41
C ASP A 462 -4.14 33.15 12.64
N LYS A 463 -4.79 32.73 11.55
CA LYS A 463 -5.70 33.55 10.75
C LYS A 463 -7.13 33.06 10.86
N THR A 464 -8.06 34.01 10.86
CA THR A 464 -9.49 33.69 10.74
C THR A 464 -9.82 33.26 9.30
N ASP A 465 -10.94 32.55 9.13
CA ASP A 465 -11.43 32.15 7.82
C ASP A 465 -11.61 33.34 6.86
N GLN A 466 -12.11 34.48 7.36
CA GLN A 466 -12.27 35.70 6.56
C GLN A 466 -10.93 36.27 6.06
N GLN A 467 -9.90 36.26 6.92
CA GLN A 467 -8.56 36.70 6.54
C GLN A 467 -7.97 35.77 5.48
N ILE A 468 -8.12 34.45 5.64
CA ILE A 468 -7.67 33.47 4.63
C ILE A 468 -8.39 33.68 3.30
N LEU A 469 -9.72 33.80 3.30
CA LEU A 469 -10.49 33.99 2.07
C LEU A 469 -10.08 35.28 1.34
N SER A 470 -9.88 36.37 2.08
CA SER A 470 -9.37 37.63 1.51
C SER A 470 -7.98 37.47 0.91
N ASP A 471 -7.03 36.90 1.65
CA ASP A 471 -5.65 36.75 1.19
C ASP A 471 -5.55 35.79 -0.01
N LEU A 472 -6.35 34.72 0.01
CA LEU A 472 -6.41 33.72 -1.05
C LEU A 472 -6.96 34.31 -2.35
N LYS A 473 -8.06 35.08 -2.31
CA LYS A 473 -8.61 35.74 -3.50
C LYS A 473 -7.63 36.71 -4.13
N LYS A 474 -6.96 37.54 -3.32
CA LYS A 474 -5.91 38.47 -3.79
C LYS A 474 -4.77 37.72 -4.46
N TYR A 475 -4.28 36.65 -3.83
CA TYR A 475 -3.25 35.80 -4.40
C TYR A 475 -3.69 35.19 -5.74
N MET A 476 -4.92 34.67 -5.82
CA MET A 476 -5.45 34.06 -7.04
C MET A 476 -5.56 35.05 -8.20
N VAL A 477 -5.92 36.31 -7.95
CA VAL A 477 -5.92 37.38 -8.97
C VAL A 477 -4.49 37.75 -9.36
N GLN A 478 -3.61 37.98 -8.37
CA GLN A 478 -2.20 38.34 -8.59
C GLN A 478 -1.47 37.32 -9.48
N GLU A 479 -1.70 36.04 -9.23
CA GLU A 479 -1.06 34.94 -9.97
C GLU A 479 -1.81 34.52 -11.24
N LYS A 480 -2.86 35.27 -11.62
CA LYS A 480 -3.70 35.04 -12.81
C LYS A 480 -4.36 33.66 -12.84
N ILE A 481 -4.68 33.13 -11.66
CA ILE A 481 -5.48 31.90 -11.50
C ILE A 481 -6.93 32.22 -11.88
N ILE A 482 -7.46 33.32 -11.36
CA ILE A 482 -8.76 33.92 -11.68
C ILE A 482 -8.59 35.37 -12.15
N ASN A 483 -9.59 35.94 -12.83
CA ASN A 483 -9.53 37.31 -13.34
C ASN A 483 -10.07 38.35 -12.34
N SER A 484 -10.93 37.94 -11.41
CA SER A 484 -11.48 38.81 -10.37
C SER A 484 -11.79 38.02 -9.09
N GLU A 485 -11.88 38.71 -7.95
CA GLU A 485 -12.13 38.07 -6.64
C GLU A 485 -13.51 37.39 -6.50
N ASN A 486 -14.42 37.62 -7.46
CA ASN A 486 -15.75 37.00 -7.51
C ASN A 486 -15.76 35.67 -8.28
N GLU A 487 -14.71 35.36 -9.03
CA GLU A 487 -14.60 34.11 -9.77
C GLU A 487 -14.16 32.95 -8.86
N LYS A 488 -14.56 31.73 -9.22
CA LYS A 488 -14.11 30.49 -8.59
C LYS A 488 -13.18 29.71 -9.52
N PHE A 489 -12.25 28.95 -8.95
CA PHE A 489 -11.35 28.07 -9.69
C PHE A 489 -11.64 26.59 -9.39
N ASN A 490 -11.70 25.76 -10.44
CA ASN A 490 -11.98 24.32 -10.31
C ASN A 490 -10.66 23.51 -10.21
N LEU A 491 -10.46 22.84 -9.09
CA LEU A 491 -9.51 21.74 -8.94
C LEU A 491 -10.18 20.41 -9.34
N GLN A 492 -9.46 19.56 -10.05
CA GLN A 492 -9.93 18.23 -10.45
C GLN A 492 -9.46 17.14 -9.48
N VAL A 493 -10.41 16.43 -8.87
CA VAL A 493 -10.15 15.20 -8.11
C VAL A 493 -10.35 13.97 -8.98
N LEU A 494 -9.42 13.01 -8.93
CA LEU A 494 -9.57 11.73 -9.62
C LEU A 494 -10.25 10.71 -8.70
N LEU A 495 -11.35 10.11 -9.17
CA LEU A 495 -12.08 9.03 -8.50
C LEU A 495 -12.14 7.79 -9.41
N ASN A 496 -12.17 6.60 -8.81
CA ASN A 496 -12.24 5.35 -9.54
C ASN A 496 -13.68 5.11 -10.04
N PRO A 497 -13.94 4.97 -11.36
CA PRO A 497 -15.29 4.75 -11.87
C PRO A 497 -15.90 3.42 -11.42
N GLU A 498 -15.09 2.46 -10.95
CA GLU A 498 -15.58 1.20 -10.35
C GLU A 498 -16.32 1.44 -9.02
N ASP A 499 -16.09 2.57 -8.35
CA ASP A 499 -16.71 2.91 -7.08
C ASP A 499 -18.02 3.73 -7.22
N ILE A 500 -18.60 3.78 -8.42
CA ILE A 500 -19.79 4.60 -8.72
C ILE A 500 -21.01 4.23 -7.88
N ALA A 501 -21.15 2.94 -7.52
CA ALA A 501 -22.24 2.43 -6.68
C ALA A 501 -21.87 2.42 -5.18
N THR A 502 -20.65 2.81 -4.81
CA THR A 502 -20.09 2.64 -3.46
C THR A 502 -19.55 3.95 -2.91
N LEU A 503 -18.26 4.24 -3.11
CA LEU A 503 -17.54 5.35 -2.48
C LEU A 503 -17.78 6.69 -3.17
N ASN A 504 -17.96 6.71 -4.51
CA ASN A 504 -18.00 7.95 -5.27
C ASN A 504 -19.15 8.89 -4.85
N PRO A 505 -20.40 8.43 -4.62
CA PRO A 505 -21.47 9.33 -4.18
C PRO A 505 -21.14 10.05 -2.86
N ARG A 506 -20.43 9.38 -1.95
CA ARG A 506 -20.02 9.96 -0.66
C ARG A 506 -18.86 10.95 -0.82
N ALA A 507 -17.89 10.64 -1.68
CA ALA A 507 -16.82 11.56 -2.01
C ALA A 507 -17.35 12.83 -2.70
N ILE A 508 -18.26 12.69 -3.66
CA ILE A 508 -18.89 13.82 -4.36
C ILE A 508 -19.65 14.71 -3.37
N ASN A 509 -20.50 14.13 -2.51
CA ASN A 509 -21.22 14.89 -1.48
C ASN A 509 -20.27 15.67 -0.57
N MET A 510 -19.16 15.06 -0.15
CA MET A 510 -18.15 15.72 0.67
C MET A 510 -17.57 16.97 -0.02
N TYR A 511 -17.26 16.87 -1.32
CA TYR A 511 -16.75 18.00 -2.10
C TYR A 511 -17.83 19.04 -2.41
N ASP A 512 -19.07 18.64 -2.68
CA ASP A 512 -20.18 19.56 -2.91
C ASP A 512 -20.45 20.43 -1.67
N ARG A 513 -20.45 19.82 -0.47
CA ARG A 513 -20.54 20.57 0.79
C ARG A 513 -19.41 21.57 0.98
N PHE A 514 -18.18 21.25 0.55
CA PHE A 514 -17.07 22.20 0.54
C PHE A 514 -17.28 23.32 -0.49
N ASN A 515 -17.77 22.99 -1.69
CA ASN A 515 -18.02 23.92 -2.78
C ASN A 515 -19.11 24.96 -2.46
N GLU A 516 -20.05 24.58 -1.58
CA GLU A 516 -21.17 25.40 -1.10
C GLU A 516 -20.80 26.40 0.01
N ILE A 517 -19.58 26.33 0.57
CA ILE A 517 -19.15 27.28 1.60
C ILE A 517 -19.14 28.72 1.06
N ASP A 518 -19.77 29.63 1.81
CA ASP A 518 -19.90 31.03 1.43
C ASP A 518 -18.56 31.70 1.17
N GLY A 519 -18.47 32.37 0.03
CA GLY A 519 -17.26 33.10 -0.37
C GLY A 519 -16.08 32.22 -0.78
N ASN A 520 -16.20 30.88 -0.79
CA ASN A 520 -15.15 29.95 -1.18
C ASN A 520 -14.72 30.17 -2.66
N PRO A 521 -13.45 30.57 -2.92
CA PRO A 521 -12.95 30.78 -4.28
C PRO A 521 -12.49 29.48 -4.97
N ILE A 522 -12.49 28.34 -4.26
CA ILE A 522 -12.06 27.04 -4.78
C ILE A 522 -13.27 26.13 -4.91
N GLN A 523 -13.37 25.44 -6.04
CA GLN A 523 -14.27 24.30 -6.21
C GLN A 523 -13.46 23.03 -6.46
N ILE A 524 -13.86 21.92 -5.86
CA ILE A 524 -13.31 20.59 -6.16
C ILE A 524 -14.36 19.82 -6.95
N LYS A 525 -14.00 19.39 -8.15
CA LYS A 525 -14.88 18.65 -9.07
C LYS A 525 -14.22 17.36 -9.51
N VAL A 526 -15.02 16.33 -9.73
CA VAL A 526 -14.52 15.06 -10.26
C VAL A 526 -13.98 15.28 -11.67
N LYS A 527 -12.83 14.67 -11.98
CA LYS A 527 -12.29 14.63 -13.34
C LYS A 527 -13.28 13.91 -14.26
N GLU A 528 -13.78 14.63 -15.25
CA GLU A 528 -14.76 14.10 -16.20
C GLU A 528 -14.14 13.09 -17.18
N ASN A 529 -15.01 12.32 -17.84
CA ASN A 529 -14.68 11.36 -18.90
C ASN A 529 -13.80 10.18 -18.49
N VAL A 530 -13.65 9.89 -17.20
CA VAL A 530 -13.00 8.66 -16.71
C VAL A 530 -14.05 7.56 -16.58
N THR A 531 -14.01 6.57 -17.46
CA THR A 531 -15.11 5.60 -17.60
C THR A 531 -14.76 4.16 -17.24
N THR A 532 -13.47 3.82 -17.23
CA THR A 532 -12.96 2.47 -16.93
C THR A 532 -11.89 2.49 -15.84
N ALA A 533 -11.71 1.36 -15.15
CA ALA A 533 -10.65 1.16 -14.17
C ALA A 533 -9.24 1.35 -14.77
N ASP A 534 -9.01 0.87 -15.99
CA ASP A 534 -7.73 0.99 -16.69
C ASP A 534 -7.39 2.45 -17.03
N GLU A 535 -8.40 3.23 -17.44
CA GLU A 535 -8.24 4.66 -17.68
C GLU A 535 -7.92 5.41 -16.38
N TYR A 536 -8.66 5.11 -15.30
CA TYR A 536 -8.38 5.64 -13.98
C TYR A 536 -6.94 5.32 -13.54
N LEU A 537 -6.51 4.07 -13.63
CA LEU A 537 -5.17 3.65 -13.23
C LEU A 537 -4.10 4.33 -14.09
N SER A 538 -4.33 4.46 -15.40
CA SER A 538 -3.41 5.16 -16.31
C SER A 538 -3.24 6.64 -15.94
N LEU A 539 -4.35 7.34 -15.67
CA LEU A 539 -4.32 8.75 -15.24
C LEU A 539 -3.70 8.90 -13.84
N TRP A 540 -3.99 7.96 -12.94
CA TRP A 540 -3.46 7.93 -11.58
C TRP A 540 -1.93 7.75 -11.60
N THR A 541 -1.44 6.76 -12.34
CA THR A 541 -0.01 6.46 -12.50
C THR A 541 0.74 7.63 -13.17
N GLN A 542 0.10 8.32 -14.12
CA GLN A 542 0.71 9.49 -14.78
C GLN A 542 0.64 10.79 -13.95
N GLY A 543 -0.14 10.84 -12.86
CA GLY A 543 -0.34 12.08 -12.10
C GLY A 543 -1.20 13.13 -12.85
N LYS A 544 -2.22 12.71 -13.61
CA LYS A 544 -3.07 13.60 -14.44
C LYS A 544 -4.34 14.09 -13.73
N PHE A 545 -4.16 14.67 -12.54
CA PHE A 545 -5.20 15.19 -11.64
C PHE A 545 -4.62 16.26 -10.71
N ASP A 546 -5.48 17.03 -10.03
CA ASP A 546 -5.02 18.03 -9.04
C ASP A 546 -5.06 17.47 -7.62
N LEU A 547 -6.07 16.65 -7.32
CA LEU A 547 -6.25 15.98 -6.05
C LEU A 547 -6.46 14.48 -6.29
N CYS A 548 -5.86 13.64 -5.46
CA CYS A 548 -6.22 12.23 -5.40
C CYS A 548 -6.08 11.69 -3.98
N ASN A 549 -6.81 10.62 -3.71
CA ASN A 549 -6.61 9.86 -2.49
C ASN A 549 -5.44 8.88 -2.71
N GLY A 550 -4.37 9.04 -1.94
CA GLY A 550 -3.28 8.08 -1.87
C GLY A 550 -3.51 7.14 -0.70
N ASN A 551 -3.33 5.85 -0.91
CA ASN A 551 -3.30 4.85 0.16
C ASN A 551 -1.91 4.23 0.20
N TRP A 552 -1.34 4.09 1.39
CA TRP A 552 -0.05 3.45 1.58
C TRP A 552 -0.14 2.36 2.62
N TRP A 553 0.54 1.27 2.32
CA TRP A 553 0.71 0.14 3.21
C TRP A 553 2.18 0.04 3.58
N PRO A 554 2.52 -0.25 4.84
CA PRO A 554 3.91 -0.33 5.25
C PRO A 554 4.62 -1.49 4.54
N ASP A 555 5.63 -1.16 3.74
CA ASP A 555 6.51 -2.15 3.15
C ASP A 555 7.39 -2.82 4.22
N TYR A 556 7.67 -2.08 5.31
CA TYR A 556 8.53 -2.48 6.42
C TYR A 556 8.16 -1.78 7.74
N ALA A 557 8.68 -2.30 8.85
CA ALA A 557 8.33 -1.92 10.22
C ALA A 557 9.05 -0.65 10.73
N ASP A 558 9.01 0.45 9.97
CA ASP A 558 9.59 1.73 10.40
C ASP A 558 8.83 2.91 9.80
N PRO A 559 8.66 4.05 10.52
CA PRO A 559 7.98 5.23 9.98
C PRO A 559 8.53 5.73 8.64
N ALA A 560 9.80 5.47 8.33
CA ALA A 560 10.40 5.82 7.05
C ALA A 560 9.65 5.21 5.84
N THR A 561 8.92 4.09 6.01
CA THR A 561 8.10 3.51 4.92
C THR A 561 7.01 4.46 4.44
N PHE A 562 6.46 5.31 5.31
CA PHE A 562 5.52 6.36 4.93
C PHE A 562 6.25 7.64 4.55
N LEU A 563 7.20 8.09 5.38
CA LEU A 563 7.82 9.40 5.22
C LEU A 563 8.61 9.55 3.93
N ASN A 564 9.30 8.49 3.50
CA ASN A 564 10.04 8.46 2.25
C ASN A 564 9.14 8.52 1.02
N THR A 565 7.84 8.20 1.14
CA THR A 565 6.91 8.38 0.02
C THR A 565 6.73 9.88 -0.29
N LEU A 566 6.81 10.76 0.71
CA LEU A 566 6.50 12.18 0.57
C LEU A 566 7.73 13.05 0.22
N THR A 567 8.92 12.48 0.14
CA THR A 567 10.16 13.19 -0.23
C THR A 567 10.15 13.60 -1.71
N ILE A 568 11.12 14.43 -2.11
CA ILE A 568 11.31 14.77 -3.51
C ILE A 568 11.83 13.51 -4.21
N ASN A 569 11.16 13.09 -5.29
CA ASN A 569 11.40 11.81 -5.98
C ASN A 569 11.12 10.55 -5.14
N GLY A 570 10.47 10.70 -3.97
CA GLY A 570 9.98 9.57 -3.18
C GLY A 570 8.91 8.76 -3.93
N ASP A 571 8.50 7.63 -3.36
CA ASP A 571 7.60 6.72 -4.07
C ASP A 571 6.29 7.41 -4.44
N ALA A 572 5.78 8.31 -3.58
CA ALA A 572 4.71 9.32 -3.74
C ALA A 572 4.70 10.18 -5.01
N SER A 573 5.90 10.43 -5.54
CA SER A 573 6.25 11.72 -6.16
C SER A 573 5.56 12.02 -7.48
N THR A 574 5.07 11.00 -8.20
CA THR A 574 4.25 11.22 -9.40
C THR A 574 2.84 11.71 -9.06
N ARG A 575 2.29 11.29 -7.90
CA ARG A 575 0.93 11.67 -7.47
C ARG A 575 0.92 12.95 -6.63
N THR A 576 2.02 13.26 -5.95
CA THR A 576 2.21 14.56 -5.29
C THR A 576 2.81 15.60 -6.24
N GLY A 577 3.32 15.18 -7.40
CA GLY A 577 3.93 16.05 -8.42
C GLY A 577 5.34 16.54 -8.07
N THR A 578 5.91 16.14 -6.94
CA THR A 578 7.20 16.65 -6.44
C THR A 578 8.36 16.31 -7.37
N ALA A 579 8.33 15.14 -8.03
CA ALA A 579 9.38 14.74 -8.98
C ALA A 579 9.43 15.62 -10.24
N LYS A 580 8.31 16.25 -10.60
CA LYS A 580 8.21 17.07 -11.82
C LYS A 580 8.19 18.57 -11.56
N LEU A 581 7.75 19.00 -10.38
CA LEU A 581 7.66 20.42 -10.06
C LEU A 581 9.04 21.08 -9.90
N PHE A 582 9.92 20.41 -9.15
CA PHE A 582 11.18 21.00 -8.73
C PHE A 582 12.29 20.78 -9.76
N GLN A 583 13.16 21.78 -9.88
CA GLN A 583 14.42 21.71 -10.59
C GLN A 583 15.56 21.88 -9.57
N TYR A 584 16.51 20.96 -9.56
CA TYR A 584 17.68 21.03 -8.69
C TYR A 584 18.78 21.86 -9.36
N ASN A 585 19.29 22.87 -8.67
CA ASN A 585 20.44 23.65 -9.11
C ASN A 585 21.69 23.15 -8.39
N THR A 586 22.61 22.56 -9.17
CA THR A 586 23.85 21.98 -8.63
C THR A 586 24.88 23.03 -8.20
N LYS A 587 24.71 24.31 -8.57
CA LYS A 587 25.66 25.38 -8.23
C LYS A 587 25.49 25.87 -6.79
N ASP A 588 24.26 25.94 -6.32
CA ASP A 588 23.91 26.40 -4.98
C ASP A 588 23.30 25.27 -4.12
N ASN A 589 23.14 24.06 -4.68
CA ASN A 589 22.55 22.90 -4.03
C ASN A 589 21.11 23.12 -3.53
N HIS A 590 20.32 23.85 -4.31
CA HIS A 590 18.93 24.16 -3.96
C HIS A 590 17.90 23.69 -4.99
N TYR A 591 16.72 23.30 -4.50
CA TYR A 591 15.53 23.08 -5.32
C TYR A 591 14.76 24.38 -5.58
N TYR A 592 14.32 24.55 -6.83
CA TYR A 592 13.48 25.67 -7.27
C TYR A 592 12.23 25.16 -7.97
N VAL A 593 11.14 25.92 -7.91
CA VAL A 593 9.97 25.67 -8.79
C VAL A 593 10.34 26.05 -10.22
N LYS A 594 9.96 25.22 -11.20
CA LYS A 594 10.14 25.52 -12.64
C LYS A 594 9.56 26.87 -13.02
N ASP A 595 10.28 27.62 -13.87
CA ASP A 595 9.99 29.04 -14.15
C ASP A 595 8.55 29.31 -14.62
N PHE A 596 7.98 28.46 -15.48
CA PHE A 596 6.60 28.65 -15.98
C PHE A 596 5.51 28.38 -14.92
N LEU A 597 5.86 27.73 -13.80
CA LEU A 597 5.01 27.51 -12.63
C LEU A 597 5.34 28.45 -11.47
N LYS A 598 6.33 29.34 -11.61
CA LYS A 598 6.68 30.27 -10.55
C LYS A 598 5.52 31.21 -10.22
N THR A 599 5.45 31.53 -8.94
CA THR A 599 4.54 32.47 -8.28
C THR A 599 5.33 33.32 -7.30
N SER A 600 4.71 34.35 -6.74
CA SER A 600 5.31 35.20 -5.69
C SER A 600 5.77 34.44 -4.44
N ILE A 601 5.34 33.20 -4.23
CA ILE A 601 5.64 32.38 -3.04
C ILE A 601 6.49 31.14 -3.34
N SER A 602 6.88 30.93 -4.60
CA SER A 602 7.55 29.69 -5.02
C SER A 602 8.85 29.38 -4.28
N ASP A 603 9.64 30.41 -3.96
CA ASP A 603 10.94 30.21 -3.28
C ASP A 603 10.76 29.75 -1.83
N ASP A 604 9.79 30.33 -1.11
CA ASP A 604 9.44 29.87 0.24
C ASP A 604 8.86 28.45 0.21
N PHE A 605 8.01 28.18 -0.77
CA PHE A 605 7.41 26.88 -0.98
C PHE A 605 8.45 25.79 -1.27
N ALA A 606 9.41 26.06 -2.16
CA ALA A 606 10.49 25.11 -2.48
C ALA A 606 11.38 24.83 -1.27
N ARG A 607 11.76 25.86 -0.50
CA ARG A 607 12.57 25.69 0.73
C ARG A 607 11.90 24.81 1.78
N LYS A 608 10.57 24.85 1.91
CA LYS A 608 9.83 24.00 2.86
C LYS A 608 9.87 22.52 2.48
N TYR A 609 9.67 22.22 1.19
CA TYR A 609 9.79 20.86 0.67
C TYR A 609 11.23 20.34 0.75
N GLU A 610 12.20 21.18 0.39
CA GLU A 610 13.62 20.84 0.50
C GLU A 610 14.02 20.55 1.94
N LYS A 611 13.52 21.33 2.91
CA LYS A 611 13.75 21.07 4.33
C LYS A 611 13.20 19.70 4.74
N TYR A 612 11.94 19.40 4.43
CA TYR A 612 11.36 18.09 4.72
C TYR A 612 12.21 16.97 4.10
N ASN A 613 12.52 17.10 2.81
CA ASN A 613 13.34 16.14 2.07
C ASN A 613 14.69 15.87 2.75
N ASN A 614 15.43 16.94 3.06
CA ASN A 614 16.79 16.82 3.57
C ASN A 614 16.82 16.33 5.03
N GLU A 615 15.89 16.78 5.88
CA GLU A 615 15.85 16.36 7.28
C GLU A 615 15.33 14.92 7.43
N ILE A 616 14.40 14.45 6.60
CA ILE A 616 14.01 13.02 6.55
C ILE A 616 15.22 12.16 6.17
N ILE A 617 15.91 12.49 5.07
CA ILE A 617 17.10 11.74 4.61
C ILE A 617 18.18 11.72 5.69
N LYS A 618 18.45 12.89 6.31
CA LYS A 618 19.45 13.01 7.37
C LYS A 618 19.09 12.18 8.60
N ALA A 619 17.85 12.29 9.10
CA ALA A 619 17.41 11.51 10.26
C ALA A 619 17.49 10.00 9.97
N ASP A 620 17.06 9.59 8.79
CA ASP A 620 17.08 8.20 8.35
C ASP A 620 18.50 7.62 8.23
N GLN A 621 19.47 8.43 7.78
CA GLN A 621 20.86 8.00 7.58
C GLN A 621 21.75 8.09 8.84
N THR A 622 21.48 9.04 9.73
CA THR A 622 22.42 9.40 10.81
C THR A 622 21.94 9.04 12.21
N GLN A 623 20.64 8.84 12.43
CA GLN A 623 20.10 8.57 13.77
C GLN A 623 19.90 7.07 13.99
N VAL A 624 20.68 6.52 14.93
CA VAL A 624 20.61 5.11 15.34
C VAL A 624 19.74 4.90 16.60
N ASP A 625 19.63 5.91 17.46
CA ASP A 625 18.71 5.84 18.61
C ASP A 625 17.27 6.08 18.14
N LEU A 626 16.40 5.08 18.35
CA LEU A 626 15.02 5.10 17.88
C LEU A 626 14.22 6.28 18.41
N LYS A 627 14.43 6.69 19.67
CA LYS A 627 13.69 7.82 20.25
C LYS A 627 14.05 9.13 19.55
N ASN A 628 15.35 9.38 19.36
CA ASN A 628 15.81 10.58 18.65
C ASN A 628 15.39 10.56 17.17
N ARG A 629 15.54 9.41 16.49
CA ARG A 629 15.08 9.20 15.12
C ARG A 629 13.59 9.48 14.96
N TYR A 630 12.75 8.91 15.82
CA TYR A 630 11.30 9.11 15.81
C TYR A 630 10.90 10.54 16.15
N THR A 631 11.64 11.22 17.03
CA THR A 631 11.40 12.64 17.31
C THR A 631 11.69 13.51 16.08
N GLU A 632 12.82 13.30 15.40
CA GLU A 632 13.17 14.06 14.18
C GLU A 632 12.21 13.77 13.02
N PHE A 633 11.81 12.51 12.83
CA PHE A 633 10.77 12.12 11.87
C PHE A 633 9.42 12.79 12.19
N ALA A 634 8.97 12.71 13.44
CA ALA A 634 7.70 13.29 13.86
C ALA A 634 7.65 14.81 13.67
N LYS A 635 8.77 15.50 13.90
CA LYS A 635 8.89 16.95 13.66
C LYS A 635 8.70 17.31 12.19
N GLN A 636 9.24 16.52 11.28
CA GLN A 636 9.05 16.72 9.84
C GLN A 636 7.61 16.39 9.43
N GLU A 637 7.05 15.27 9.87
CA GLU A 637 5.67 14.88 9.55
C GLU A 637 4.64 15.88 10.11
N ALA A 638 4.77 16.29 11.38
CA ALA A 638 3.91 17.29 12.00
C ALA A 638 3.97 18.63 11.24
N SER A 639 5.17 19.07 10.84
CA SER A 639 5.32 20.29 10.03
C SER A 639 4.67 20.14 8.65
N TYR A 640 4.90 19.01 7.98
CA TYR A 640 4.33 18.71 6.67
C TYR A 640 2.80 18.75 6.68
N LEU A 641 2.17 18.20 7.72
CA LEU A 641 0.72 18.00 7.81
C LEU A 641 -0.03 19.19 8.46
N TYR A 642 0.53 19.81 9.50
CA TYR A 642 -0.18 20.81 10.33
C TYR A 642 0.37 22.23 10.21
N LYS A 643 1.62 22.40 9.77
CA LYS A 643 2.21 23.73 9.57
C LYS A 643 2.12 24.17 8.11
N ASP A 644 2.50 23.28 7.19
CA ASP A 644 2.60 23.58 5.77
C ASP A 644 1.44 23.00 4.93
N PHE A 645 0.61 22.13 5.51
CA PHE A 645 -0.57 21.52 4.87
C PHE A 645 -0.24 20.89 3.51
N LEU A 646 0.86 20.17 3.41
CA LEU A 646 1.38 19.61 2.16
C LEU A 646 0.69 18.30 1.74
N ALA A 647 -0.02 17.67 2.68
CA ALA A 647 -1.00 16.62 2.46
C ALA A 647 -2.05 16.67 3.60
N LEU A 648 -3.21 16.07 3.39
CA LEU A 648 -4.21 15.88 4.43
C LEU A 648 -4.28 14.39 4.80
N PRO A 649 -3.86 13.99 6.01
CA PRO A 649 -4.17 12.66 6.53
C PRO A 649 -5.67 12.46 6.51
N PHE A 650 -6.12 11.30 6.07
CA PHE A 650 -7.51 11.13 5.72
C PHE A 650 -8.16 10.03 6.55
N TYR A 651 -7.78 8.77 6.35
CA TYR A 651 -8.48 7.66 7.01
C TYR A 651 -7.75 6.33 6.91
N ILE A 652 -8.32 5.33 7.58
CA ILE A 652 -8.02 3.92 7.37
C ILE A 652 -9.22 3.18 6.77
N LYS A 653 -8.97 2.16 5.96
CA LYS A 653 -9.99 1.31 5.33
C LYS A 653 -10.43 0.12 6.20
N ALA A 654 -10.35 0.27 7.52
CA ALA A 654 -10.55 -0.84 8.47
C ALA A 654 -11.63 -0.51 9.49
N ALA A 655 -12.88 -0.87 9.19
CA ALA A 655 -13.99 -0.71 10.12
C ALA A 655 -13.67 -1.36 11.49
N PRO A 656 -14.28 -0.89 12.60
CA PRO A 656 -13.99 -1.41 13.94
C PRO A 656 -14.15 -2.93 14.07
N LYS A 657 -15.08 -3.52 13.29
CA LYS A 657 -15.23 -4.96 13.10
C LYS A 657 -15.46 -5.25 11.62
N SER A 658 -14.92 -6.36 11.13
CA SER A 658 -15.11 -6.88 9.78
C SER A 658 -15.79 -8.25 9.86
N TYR A 659 -17.13 -8.25 9.83
CA TYR A 659 -17.91 -9.47 9.94
C TYR A 659 -17.75 -10.35 8.71
N TYR A 660 -17.32 -11.57 8.96
CA TYR A 660 -17.09 -12.59 7.97
C TYR A 660 -18.06 -13.76 8.17
N ILE A 661 -18.48 -14.33 7.05
CA ILE A 661 -19.22 -15.59 6.98
C ILE A 661 -18.51 -16.44 5.93
N GLY A 662 -18.19 -17.69 6.29
CA GLY A 662 -17.56 -18.58 5.32
C GLY A 662 -17.05 -19.89 5.91
N TYR A 663 -16.32 -20.61 5.06
CA TYR A 663 -15.76 -21.92 5.36
C TYR A 663 -14.31 -21.85 5.85
N VAL A 664 -13.66 -20.67 5.82
CA VAL A 664 -12.29 -20.50 6.29
C VAL A 664 -12.26 -20.40 7.81
N ILE A 665 -11.60 -21.35 8.46
CA ILE A 665 -11.40 -21.33 9.92
C ILE A 665 -10.53 -20.10 10.26
N PRO A 666 -11.03 -19.13 11.04
CA PRO A 666 -10.28 -17.91 11.34
C PRO A 666 -9.02 -18.22 12.14
N TYR A 667 -8.04 -17.32 12.08
CA TYR A 667 -6.74 -17.47 12.73
C TYR A 667 -5.91 -18.70 12.28
N THR A 668 -6.31 -19.34 11.18
CA THR A 668 -5.45 -20.29 10.46
C THR A 668 -4.65 -19.61 9.35
N ALA A 669 -5.20 -18.55 8.74
CA ALA A 669 -4.48 -17.65 7.84
C ALA A 669 -3.47 -16.78 8.60
N SER A 670 -2.43 -16.32 7.90
CA SER A 670 -1.60 -15.21 8.41
C SER A 670 -2.36 -13.91 8.21
N TYR A 671 -2.66 -13.22 9.30
CA TYR A 671 -3.19 -11.86 9.30
C TYR A 671 -2.02 -10.93 9.61
N ALA A 672 -1.06 -10.77 8.70
CA ALA A 672 0.11 -9.94 8.99
C ALA A 672 -0.34 -8.52 9.39
N PHE A 673 -0.05 -8.16 10.64
CA PHE A 673 -0.61 -6.98 11.31
C PHE A 673 0.29 -5.75 11.23
N THR A 674 1.29 -5.74 10.34
CA THR A 674 2.38 -4.75 10.45
C THR A 674 3.08 -4.38 9.14
N TYR A 675 3.39 -5.30 8.22
CA TYR A 675 4.20 -5.01 7.02
C TYR A 675 4.26 -6.17 6.00
N GLY A 676 4.76 -5.87 4.80
CA GLY A 676 5.07 -6.85 3.75
C GLY A 676 3.82 -7.51 3.16
N VAL A 677 3.97 -8.73 2.61
CA VAL A 677 2.87 -9.43 1.92
C VAL A 677 2.46 -10.75 2.57
N SER A 678 2.95 -11.04 3.78
CA SER A 678 2.57 -12.25 4.53
C SER A 678 1.07 -12.34 4.77
N GLY A 679 0.37 -11.21 4.94
CA GLY A 679 -1.08 -11.15 5.11
C GLY A 679 -1.89 -11.49 3.85
N LEU A 680 -1.23 -11.60 2.69
CA LEU A 680 -1.83 -12.00 1.42
C LEU A 680 -1.60 -13.49 1.10
N LYS A 681 -0.86 -14.20 1.96
CA LYS A 681 -0.53 -15.61 1.77
C LYS A 681 -1.66 -16.52 2.27
N ASP A 682 -2.14 -17.39 1.38
CA ASP A 682 -3.25 -18.31 1.64
C ASP A 682 -2.81 -19.72 2.06
N PHE A 683 -1.50 -20.01 2.02
CA PHE A 683 -0.97 -21.37 2.18
C PHE A 683 -1.28 -22.01 3.55
N SER A 684 -1.45 -21.20 4.61
CA SER A 684 -1.75 -21.68 5.96
C SER A 684 -3.25 -21.79 6.26
N LYS A 685 -4.13 -21.32 5.35
CA LYS A 685 -5.58 -21.38 5.53
C LYS A 685 -6.05 -22.83 5.66
N VAL A 686 -7.00 -23.05 6.56
CA VAL A 686 -7.74 -24.30 6.69
C VAL A 686 -9.22 -24.02 6.45
N LEU A 687 -9.83 -24.82 5.58
CA LEU A 687 -11.26 -24.74 5.30
C LEU A 687 -12.01 -25.88 6.01
N SER A 688 -13.14 -25.55 6.62
CA SER A 688 -14.14 -26.51 7.06
C SER A 688 -15.02 -26.96 5.88
N ASN A 689 -15.60 -28.14 6.01
CA ASN A 689 -16.62 -28.62 5.06
C ASN A 689 -18.02 -28.07 5.35
N LYS A 690 -18.21 -27.45 6.52
CA LYS A 690 -19.43 -26.77 6.96
C LYS A 690 -19.11 -25.33 7.30
N LEU A 691 -20.15 -24.51 7.39
CA LEU A 691 -20.00 -23.11 7.75
C LEU A 691 -19.39 -22.98 9.15
N VAL A 692 -18.36 -22.15 9.30
CA VAL A 692 -17.71 -21.95 10.61
C VAL A 692 -18.69 -21.30 11.56
N SER A 693 -18.87 -21.86 12.75
CA SER A 693 -19.75 -21.29 13.78
C SER A 693 -19.05 -20.17 14.55
N TYR A 694 -19.83 -19.32 15.20
CA TYR A 694 -19.35 -18.29 16.11
C TYR A 694 -18.55 -18.91 17.26
N GLU A 695 -19.02 -20.01 17.84
CA GLU A 695 -18.31 -20.72 18.92
C GLU A 695 -16.94 -21.25 18.46
N GLU A 696 -16.89 -21.86 17.27
CA GLU A 696 -15.63 -22.33 16.68
C GLU A 696 -14.67 -21.16 16.43
N SER A 697 -15.18 -20.04 15.89
CA SER A 697 -14.40 -18.82 15.67
C SER A 697 -13.84 -18.23 16.95
N GLU A 698 -14.67 -18.08 17.99
CA GLU A 698 -14.25 -17.57 19.30
C GLU A 698 -13.22 -18.49 19.96
N THR A 699 -13.37 -19.80 19.80
CA THR A 699 -12.37 -20.77 20.27
C THR A 699 -11.02 -20.55 19.58
N GLN A 700 -11.01 -20.31 18.27
CA GLN A 700 -9.77 -20.00 17.53
C GLN A 700 -9.17 -18.65 17.94
N ARG A 701 -10.00 -17.62 18.13
CA ARG A 701 -9.57 -16.31 18.60
C ARG A 701 -8.89 -16.42 19.96
N GLN A 702 -9.54 -17.08 20.92
CA GLN A 702 -9.01 -17.26 22.27
C GLN A 702 -7.72 -18.08 22.27
N ARG A 703 -7.65 -19.16 21.48
CA ARG A 703 -6.42 -19.95 21.27
C ARG A 703 -5.25 -19.07 20.85
N VAL A 704 -5.46 -18.21 19.85
CA VAL A 704 -4.39 -17.33 19.33
C VAL A 704 -4.04 -16.23 20.31
N GLU A 705 -5.02 -15.58 20.94
CA GLU A 705 -4.76 -14.53 21.94
C GLU A 705 -3.97 -15.05 23.13
N ASP A 706 -4.32 -16.23 23.64
CA ASP A 706 -3.62 -16.82 24.78
C ASP A 706 -2.23 -17.31 24.39
N TYR A 707 -2.07 -17.94 23.21
CA TYR A 707 -0.75 -18.35 22.75
C TYR A 707 0.17 -17.15 22.47
N LYS A 708 -0.36 -16.03 21.94
CA LYS A 708 0.40 -14.80 21.72
C LYS A 708 0.93 -14.20 23.04
N LYS A 709 0.13 -14.25 24.12
CA LYS A 709 0.61 -13.86 25.47
C LYS A 709 1.72 -14.78 25.97
N LEU A 710 1.65 -16.07 25.69
CA LEU A 710 2.70 -17.03 26.07
C LEU A 710 4.00 -16.77 25.31
N ILE A 711 3.92 -16.54 23.99
CA ILE A 711 5.08 -16.24 23.13
C ILE A 711 5.82 -14.98 23.60
N LEU A 712 5.10 -13.90 23.91
CA LEU A 712 5.71 -12.62 24.29
C LEU A 712 6.54 -12.68 25.58
N ASN A 713 6.30 -13.69 26.43
CA ASN A 713 7.03 -13.89 27.68
C ASN A 713 8.15 -14.95 27.55
N ASP A 714 8.30 -15.58 26.39
CA ASP A 714 9.32 -16.59 26.13
C ASP A 714 10.51 -16.00 25.36
N LYS A 715 11.73 -16.29 25.83
CA LYS A 715 12.98 -15.77 25.25
C LYS A 715 13.17 -16.12 23.77
N ASN A 716 12.62 -17.27 23.33
CA ASN A 716 12.76 -17.80 21.99
C ASN A 716 11.44 -17.73 21.22
N MET A 717 10.46 -16.96 21.71
CA MET A 717 9.12 -16.84 21.13
C MET A 717 8.44 -18.20 20.88
N LYS A 718 8.75 -19.21 21.71
CA LYS A 718 8.27 -20.59 21.57
C LYS A 718 8.51 -21.20 20.17
N LYS A 719 9.58 -20.80 19.47
CA LYS A 719 9.97 -21.40 18.17
C LYS A 719 10.30 -22.90 18.25
N GLU A 720 10.50 -23.43 19.46
CA GLU A 720 10.77 -24.85 19.75
C GLU A 720 9.53 -25.68 20.12
N ASP A 721 8.36 -25.05 20.24
CA ASP A 721 7.14 -25.71 20.68
C ASP A 721 6.62 -26.67 19.60
N SER A 722 6.81 -27.98 19.79
CA SER A 722 6.43 -28.99 18.80
C SER A 722 4.93 -29.20 18.66
N GLU A 723 4.15 -28.70 19.62
CA GLU A 723 2.68 -28.73 19.59
C GLU A 723 2.10 -27.54 18.82
N ASP A 724 2.94 -26.54 18.50
CA ASP A 724 2.54 -25.42 17.66
C ASP A 724 2.37 -25.88 16.21
N ARG A 725 1.20 -25.59 15.61
CA ARG A 725 0.93 -25.83 14.18
C ARG A 725 1.99 -25.20 13.27
N ASN A 726 2.59 -24.09 13.71
CA ASN A 726 3.60 -23.35 12.96
C ASN A 726 5.03 -23.84 13.23
N TYR A 727 5.23 -24.89 14.02
CA TYR A 727 6.56 -25.39 14.36
C TYR A 727 7.39 -25.73 13.10
N ILE A 728 6.73 -26.21 12.03
CA ILE A 728 7.39 -26.50 10.76
C ILE A 728 8.09 -25.28 10.16
N LEU A 729 7.60 -24.06 10.42
CA LEU A 729 8.19 -22.82 9.92
C LEU A 729 9.55 -22.51 10.57
N PHE A 730 9.86 -23.14 11.72
CA PHE A 730 11.10 -22.93 12.48
C PHE A 730 12.00 -24.18 12.50
N LYS A 731 11.65 -25.20 11.71
CA LYS A 731 12.54 -26.32 11.37
C LYS A 731 13.37 -25.98 10.14
#